data_AF-A0A428UKI7-F1
#
_entry.id   AF-A0A428UKI7-F1
#
_cell.length_a   1.000
_cell.length_b   1.000
_cell.length_c   1.000
_cell.angle_alpha   90.00
_cell.angle_beta   90.00
_cell.angle_gamma   90.00
#
_symmetry.space_group_name_H-M   'P 1'
#
loop_
_entity.id
_entity.type
_entity.pdbx_description
1 polymer ?
#
loop_
_entity_poly.entity_id
_entity_poly.type
_entity_poly.pdbx_seq_one_letter_code
_entity_poly.pdbx_strand_id
1 'polypeptide(L)'
;MDPNNDIRRLHDVAGAPAAVAWLLQNRPPPKCSEDQVGYETSGLDCLLILIRMLYSVQLPIYTSNEHRLLAAEARNPALRLAWQNYTYEPGESQIMWARAKEEVLDVFKAEDPEKFDTSFDRLVDSPLMEETLWCRPEYQLYRYPLVKFGPGRRVVHLPDTYRRRTETIIIDRPLMSSRPTFQQYIDDTFRCREQRDGSKILKMVNEPSILRIPYSRPSYDDPVFPFSTLKDIYLPVADFDGETYTEVARRPHYTLIAAVGLRDDEGPFSDLVRTYSPMANQLIPMPSNPVLDGKWTLETGYPDYIMLYYLYMGNVEPHEGLARSDIYSDIRFGHAQSHPHTLENVALWKYLFAARSSLDPAVIVASPIELIAVRSAAALSVQEGLLAFTYQEFLDFIEAKPRDGTRWDPQVWSEVWQSDHLTVMVAVEPHMPVDCALAFTMVTRWAATRPPTLGVRILTVSTEEHHPEMVALLESQGIPEPQRFLILGLSQVRWKETVQIVSCNESNLAERVKSTIMRNNGQQVVIYFRSTVPLLEVFRDLNEKGWLAFKIDPSEHPDQVSRLMTAGALPSRALRVVEEFRSPFPLIGFDQIHIVLSSTSSKKVFDSVSRQIIEVVLPLSKQEKQEQLAWAYRWRGNPTTISVYIDHPTLPEFLDAGDPHRLLHVNNKQLGGFLSALASFDSWGIDPLRTARCFALD
;
A
#
# COMPACT_ATOMS: atom_id res chain seq x y z
N MET A 1 -14.39 30.53 -19.07
CA MET A 1 -14.18 29.07 -18.87
C MET A 1 -14.86 28.26 -19.96
N ASP A 2 -14.24 27.18 -20.45
CA ASP A 2 -14.77 26.34 -21.53
C ASP A 2 -15.64 25.19 -20.98
N PRO A 3 -16.96 25.16 -21.28
CA PRO A 3 -17.82 24.05 -20.87
C PRO A 3 -17.45 22.71 -21.48
N ASN A 4 -16.73 22.67 -22.61
CA ASN A 4 -16.31 21.42 -23.25
C ASN A 4 -15.04 20.84 -22.60
N ASN A 5 -14.33 21.64 -21.79
CA ASN A 5 -13.13 21.26 -21.07
C ASN A 5 -13.39 20.85 -19.60
N ASP A 6 -14.66 20.63 -19.24
CA ASP A 6 -15.06 20.13 -17.92
C ASP A 6 -14.73 18.63 -17.80
N ILE A 7 -13.97 18.24 -16.77
CA ILE A 7 -13.55 16.84 -16.54
C ILE A 7 -14.75 15.89 -16.49
N ARG A 8 -15.90 16.33 -15.97
CA ARG A 8 -17.13 15.53 -15.85
C ARG A 8 -17.76 15.20 -17.21
N ARG A 9 -17.44 15.98 -18.25
CA ARG A 9 -17.90 15.76 -19.63
C ARG A 9 -16.88 14.99 -20.46
N LEU A 10 -15.60 15.15 -20.14
CA LEU A 10 -14.50 14.45 -20.81
C LEU A 10 -14.40 12.98 -20.40
N HIS A 11 -14.83 12.65 -19.19
CA HIS A 11 -14.76 11.29 -18.63
C HIS A 11 -16.12 10.84 -18.13
N ASP A 12 -16.42 9.55 -18.33
CA ASP A 12 -17.54 8.90 -17.64
C ASP A 12 -17.20 8.79 -16.15
N VAL A 13 -17.73 9.72 -15.36
CA VAL A 13 -17.49 9.78 -13.91
C VAL A 13 -17.96 8.50 -13.22
N ALA A 14 -19.04 7.87 -13.68
CA ALA A 14 -19.57 6.65 -13.09
C ALA A 14 -18.74 5.42 -13.51
N GLY A 15 -18.31 5.37 -14.77
CA GLY A 15 -17.50 4.28 -15.31
C GLY A 15 -16.00 4.34 -14.94
N ALA A 16 -15.47 5.53 -14.62
CA ALA A 16 -14.05 5.74 -14.31
C ALA A 16 -13.81 6.76 -13.18
N PRO A 17 -14.41 6.60 -11.98
CA PRO A 17 -14.30 7.56 -10.87
C PRO A 17 -12.85 7.75 -10.40
N ALA A 18 -12.04 6.69 -10.43
CA ALA A 18 -10.63 6.74 -10.05
C ALA A 18 -9.79 7.63 -11.00
N ALA A 19 -10.09 7.63 -12.30
CA ALA A 19 -9.39 8.46 -13.28
C ALA A 19 -9.72 9.95 -13.06
N VAL A 20 -10.99 10.26 -12.78
CA VAL A 20 -11.46 11.61 -12.46
C VAL A 20 -10.82 12.11 -11.16
N ALA A 21 -10.84 11.30 -10.09
CA ALA A 21 -10.19 11.64 -8.83
C ALA A 21 -8.67 11.87 -9.01
N TRP A 22 -8.02 11.02 -9.81
CA TRP A 22 -6.60 11.19 -10.14
C TRP A 22 -6.33 12.51 -10.84
N LEU A 23 -7.14 12.91 -11.83
CA LEU A 23 -6.99 14.20 -12.52
C LEU A 23 -7.16 15.37 -11.55
N LEU A 24 -8.16 15.32 -10.68
CA LEU A 24 -8.40 16.34 -9.66
C LEU A 24 -7.20 16.50 -8.72
N GLN A 25 -6.62 15.39 -8.25
CA GLN A 25 -5.52 15.37 -7.29
C GLN A 25 -4.14 15.67 -7.89
N ASN A 26 -3.88 15.25 -9.12
CA ASN A 26 -2.52 15.23 -9.68
C ASN A 26 -2.24 16.32 -10.73
N ARG A 27 -3.27 17.05 -11.18
CA ARG A 27 -3.14 18.16 -12.13
C ARG A 27 -3.40 19.49 -11.40
N PRO A 28 -2.36 20.21 -10.95
CA PRO A 28 -2.52 21.48 -10.25
C PRO A 28 -2.82 22.60 -11.26
N PRO A 29 -3.38 23.74 -10.82
CA PRO A 29 -3.62 24.87 -11.71
C PRO A 29 -2.33 25.32 -12.41
N PRO A 30 -2.37 25.72 -13.69
CA PRO A 30 -1.19 26.17 -14.41
C PRO A 30 -0.58 27.43 -13.78
N LYS A 31 0.75 27.52 -13.76
CA LYS A 31 1.46 28.69 -13.25
C LYS A 31 1.22 29.89 -14.17
N CYS A 32 0.74 31.00 -13.59
CA CYS A 32 0.61 32.29 -14.26
C CYS A 32 1.44 33.32 -13.49
N SER A 33 2.06 34.28 -14.18
CA SER A 33 2.74 35.39 -13.49
C SER A 33 1.74 36.49 -13.14
N GLU A 34 2.08 37.29 -12.13
CA GLU A 34 1.29 38.46 -11.74
C GLU A 34 1.06 39.41 -12.92
N ASP A 35 2.09 39.65 -13.74
CA ASP A 35 1.98 40.46 -14.97
C ASP A 35 0.93 39.94 -15.98
N GLN A 36 0.64 38.65 -15.97
CA GLN A 36 -0.33 38.02 -16.90
C GLN A 36 -1.76 38.10 -16.39
N VAL A 37 -1.95 38.12 -15.07
CA VAL A 37 -3.26 38.02 -14.41
C VAL A 37 -3.72 39.36 -13.83
N GLY A 38 -2.78 40.28 -13.59
CA GLY A 38 -3.02 41.53 -12.85
C GLY A 38 -3.08 41.36 -11.33
N TYR A 39 -2.82 40.14 -10.82
CA TYR A 39 -2.92 39.77 -9.41
C TYR A 39 -1.89 38.68 -9.04
N GLU A 40 -1.44 38.67 -7.78
CA GLU A 40 -0.74 37.52 -7.19
C GLU A 40 -1.70 36.34 -7.06
N THR A 41 -1.30 35.12 -7.47
CA THR A 41 -2.22 33.97 -7.59
C THR A 41 -1.94 32.80 -6.65
N SER A 42 -0.99 32.89 -5.73
CA SER A 42 -0.62 31.79 -4.83
C SER A 42 -1.81 31.35 -3.96
N GLY A 43 -2.55 32.29 -3.39
CA GLY A 43 -3.73 31.99 -2.58
C GLY A 43 -4.85 31.35 -3.40
N LEU A 44 -5.10 31.83 -4.62
CA LEU A 44 -6.07 31.22 -5.54
C LEU A 44 -5.63 29.81 -5.97
N ASP A 45 -4.35 29.60 -6.24
CA ASP A 45 -3.83 28.28 -6.62
C ASP A 45 -3.98 27.27 -5.47
N CYS A 46 -3.69 27.68 -4.24
CA CYS A 46 -3.95 26.89 -3.04
C CYS A 46 -5.44 26.56 -2.90
N LEU A 47 -6.32 27.54 -3.12
CA LEU A 47 -7.77 27.37 -3.06
C LEU A 47 -8.28 26.38 -4.12
N LEU A 48 -7.82 26.48 -5.37
CA LEU A 48 -8.21 25.56 -6.43
C LEU A 48 -7.72 24.14 -6.17
N ILE A 49 -6.49 23.98 -5.66
CA ILE A 49 -5.95 22.66 -5.26
C ILE A 49 -6.80 22.06 -4.14
N LEU A 50 -7.15 22.86 -3.12
CA LEU A 50 -8.02 22.43 -2.04
C LEU A 50 -9.40 21.99 -2.56
N ILE A 51 -10.08 22.83 -3.35
CA ILE A 51 -11.41 22.50 -3.89
C ILE A 51 -11.36 21.20 -4.70
N ARG A 52 -10.34 21.03 -5.54
CA ARG A 52 -10.13 19.79 -6.30
C ARG A 52 -9.90 18.58 -5.39
N MET A 53 -9.15 18.76 -4.31
CA MET A 53 -8.97 17.73 -3.31
C MET A 53 -10.31 17.32 -2.69
N LEU A 54 -11.14 18.29 -2.27
CA LEU A 54 -12.48 18.04 -1.72
C LEU A 54 -13.38 17.30 -2.73
N TYR A 55 -13.40 17.75 -3.99
CA TYR A 55 -14.14 17.08 -5.06
C TYR A 55 -13.68 15.64 -5.27
N SER A 56 -12.37 15.39 -5.18
CA SER A 56 -11.83 14.05 -5.40
C SER A 56 -12.25 13.04 -4.31
N VAL A 57 -12.30 13.47 -3.05
CA VAL A 57 -12.66 12.60 -1.91
C VAL A 57 -14.18 12.51 -1.70
N GLN A 58 -14.94 13.44 -2.26
CA GLN A 58 -16.41 13.48 -2.20
C GLN A 58 -17.06 13.40 -3.59
N LEU A 59 -16.43 12.69 -4.52
CA LEU A 59 -16.82 12.65 -5.94
C LEU A 59 -18.32 12.33 -6.16
N PRO A 60 -18.95 11.36 -5.46
CA PRO A 60 -20.38 11.07 -5.64
C PRO A 60 -21.30 12.26 -5.31
N ILE A 61 -20.91 13.08 -4.34
CA ILE A 61 -21.69 14.26 -3.93
C ILE A 61 -21.61 15.32 -5.02
N TYR A 62 -20.40 15.62 -5.49
CA TYR A 62 -20.13 16.71 -6.43
C TYR A 62 -20.46 16.42 -7.89
N THR A 63 -20.77 15.17 -8.20
CA THR A 63 -21.19 14.74 -9.54
C THR A 63 -22.69 14.44 -9.60
N SER A 64 -23.40 14.67 -8.49
CA SER A 64 -24.85 14.64 -8.44
C SER A 64 -25.46 15.80 -9.23
N ASN A 65 -26.65 15.60 -9.78
CA ASN A 65 -27.41 16.63 -10.51
C ASN A 65 -28.21 17.55 -9.59
N GLU A 66 -27.79 17.73 -8.33
CA GLU A 66 -28.49 18.57 -7.38
C GLU A 66 -28.47 20.04 -7.80
N HIS A 67 -29.64 20.67 -7.92
CA HIS A 67 -29.77 22.06 -8.36
C HIS A 67 -28.95 23.06 -7.54
N ARG A 68 -28.77 22.79 -6.24
CA ARG A 68 -27.94 23.63 -5.35
C ARG A 68 -26.47 23.69 -5.78
N LEU A 69 -25.91 22.59 -6.30
CA LEU A 69 -24.52 22.53 -6.76
C LEU A 69 -24.32 23.35 -8.03
N LEU A 70 -25.26 23.22 -8.98
CA LEU A 70 -25.25 24.00 -10.21
C LEU A 70 -25.41 25.50 -9.93
N ALA A 71 -26.28 25.87 -8.98
CA ALA A 71 -26.43 27.26 -8.55
C ALA A 71 -25.16 27.81 -7.88
N ALA A 72 -24.51 27.01 -7.04
CA ALA A 72 -23.24 27.37 -6.40
C ALA A 72 -22.12 27.58 -7.43
N GLU A 73 -21.95 26.66 -8.39
CA GLU A 73 -20.97 26.79 -9.48
C GLU A 73 -21.27 27.98 -10.42
N ALA A 74 -22.54 28.32 -10.61
CA ALA A 74 -22.93 29.50 -11.39
C ALA A 74 -22.62 30.80 -10.66
N ARG A 75 -22.75 30.82 -9.32
CA ARG A 75 -22.46 31.99 -8.47
C ARG A 75 -20.96 32.16 -8.22
N ASN A 76 -20.23 31.07 -7.99
CA ASN A 76 -18.81 31.08 -7.63
C ASN A 76 -17.96 30.44 -8.75
N PRO A 77 -17.29 31.25 -9.59
CA PRO A 77 -16.51 30.75 -10.71
C PRO A 77 -15.29 29.90 -10.29
N ALA A 78 -14.79 30.01 -9.06
CA ALA A 78 -13.70 29.16 -8.57
C ALA A 78 -14.11 27.69 -8.49
N LEU A 79 -15.36 27.41 -8.07
CA LEU A 79 -15.91 26.06 -8.00
C LEU A 79 -15.99 25.40 -9.37
N ARG A 80 -16.30 26.19 -10.41
CA ARG A 80 -16.33 25.74 -11.80
C ARG A 80 -14.92 25.62 -12.40
N LEU A 81 -14.02 26.53 -12.08
CA LEU A 81 -12.63 26.48 -12.54
C LEU A 81 -11.90 25.25 -11.99
N ALA A 82 -12.24 24.81 -10.78
CA ALA A 82 -11.72 23.58 -10.19
C ALA A 82 -12.10 22.31 -10.98
N TRP A 83 -13.18 22.32 -11.78
CA TRP A 83 -13.60 21.19 -12.63
C TRP A 83 -12.94 21.15 -14.01
N GLN A 84 -12.20 22.20 -14.38
CA GLN A 84 -11.58 22.26 -15.69
C GLN A 84 -10.39 21.29 -15.79
N ASN A 85 -10.18 20.72 -16.97
CA ASN A 85 -9.02 19.92 -17.27
C ASN A 85 -7.84 20.84 -17.61
N TYR A 86 -6.88 20.96 -16.69
CA TYR A 86 -5.75 21.88 -16.85
C TYR A 86 -4.75 21.40 -17.90
N THR A 87 -4.44 22.30 -18.83
CA THR A 87 -3.41 22.12 -19.86
C THR A 87 -2.21 23.01 -19.55
N TYR A 88 -1.01 22.55 -19.92
CA TYR A 88 0.25 23.23 -19.58
C TYR A 88 1.05 23.64 -20.83
N GLU A 89 0.39 23.64 -21.99
CA GLU A 89 1.03 24.04 -23.25
C GLU A 89 1.33 25.55 -23.22
N PRO A 90 2.54 25.97 -23.62
CA PRO A 90 2.86 27.39 -23.70
C PRO A 90 2.04 28.09 -24.79
N GLY A 91 1.82 29.40 -24.65
CA GLY A 91 1.10 30.21 -25.64
C GLY A 91 -0.38 30.41 -25.30
N GLU A 92 -1.29 30.00 -26.20
CA GLU A 92 -2.73 30.28 -26.08
C GLU A 92 -3.36 29.68 -24.81
N SER A 93 -2.96 28.46 -24.43
CA SER A 93 -3.42 27.83 -23.19
C SER A 93 -3.03 28.65 -21.95
N GLN A 94 -1.80 29.16 -21.88
CA GLN A 94 -1.34 29.98 -20.75
C GLN A 94 -2.13 31.30 -20.64
N ILE A 95 -2.41 31.96 -21.77
CA ILE A 95 -3.21 33.20 -21.81
C ILE A 95 -4.65 32.91 -21.36
N MET A 96 -5.22 31.79 -21.78
CA MET A 96 -6.56 31.37 -21.39
C MET A 96 -6.67 31.11 -19.88
N TRP A 97 -5.68 30.43 -19.28
CA TRP A 97 -5.66 30.20 -17.83
C TRP A 97 -5.42 31.48 -17.03
N ALA A 98 -4.59 32.40 -17.52
CA ALA A 98 -4.39 33.69 -16.88
C ALA A 98 -5.69 34.50 -16.80
N ARG A 99 -6.42 34.60 -17.93
CA ARG A 99 -7.74 35.24 -17.98
C ARG A 99 -8.77 34.56 -17.08
N ALA A 100 -8.79 33.23 -17.06
CA ALA A 100 -9.72 32.50 -16.20
C ALA A 100 -9.45 32.76 -14.70
N LYS A 101 -8.17 32.93 -14.30
CA LYS A 101 -7.81 33.31 -12.93
C LYS A 101 -8.19 34.76 -12.62
N GLU A 102 -7.95 35.68 -13.54
CA GLU A 102 -8.34 37.10 -13.44
C GLU A 102 -9.87 37.21 -13.25
N GLU A 103 -10.67 36.54 -14.10
CA GLU A 103 -12.12 36.49 -13.99
C GLU A 103 -12.60 36.00 -12.61
N VAL A 104 -11.91 35.02 -12.02
CA VAL A 104 -12.25 34.51 -10.69
C VAL A 104 -11.94 35.55 -9.61
N LEU A 105 -10.74 36.15 -9.64
CA LEU A 105 -10.31 37.15 -8.65
C LEU A 105 -11.14 38.43 -8.72
N ASP A 106 -11.54 38.87 -9.91
CA ASP A 106 -12.42 40.01 -10.07
C ASP A 106 -13.80 39.79 -9.42
N VAL A 107 -14.32 38.56 -9.43
CA VAL A 107 -15.57 38.22 -8.74
C VAL A 107 -15.38 38.26 -7.22
N PHE A 108 -14.26 37.75 -6.69
CA PHE A 108 -13.96 37.90 -5.25
C PHE A 108 -13.83 39.36 -4.84
N LYS A 109 -13.16 40.18 -5.67
CA LYS A 109 -12.99 41.61 -5.45
C LYS A 109 -14.31 42.38 -5.52
N ALA A 110 -15.19 42.02 -6.44
CA ALA A 110 -16.50 42.64 -6.55
C ALA A 110 -17.41 42.34 -5.34
N GLU A 111 -17.22 41.19 -4.69
CA GLU A 111 -18.02 40.77 -3.54
C GLU A 111 -17.67 41.53 -2.25
N ASP A 112 -16.38 41.75 -1.97
CA ASP A 112 -15.93 42.57 -0.83
C ASP A 112 -14.73 43.45 -1.22
N PRO A 113 -14.97 44.59 -1.92
CA PRO A 113 -13.90 45.43 -2.45
C PRO A 113 -12.98 46.03 -1.39
N GLU A 114 -13.48 46.26 -0.17
CA GLU A 114 -12.74 46.92 0.91
C GLU A 114 -11.76 45.97 1.61
N LYS A 115 -12.07 44.67 1.64
CA LYS A 115 -11.24 43.64 2.29
C LYS A 115 -10.61 42.66 1.31
N PHE A 116 -10.77 42.92 0.01
CA PHE A 116 -10.23 42.05 -1.02
C PHE A 116 -8.71 41.93 -0.89
N ASP A 117 -8.28 40.69 -0.77
CA ASP A 117 -6.89 40.29 -0.78
C ASP A 117 -6.79 38.91 -1.43
N THR A 118 -5.68 38.65 -2.11
CA THR A 118 -5.47 37.41 -2.87
C THR A 118 -4.95 36.26 -2.01
N SER A 119 -4.77 36.48 -0.71
CA SER A 119 -4.29 35.44 0.20
C SER A 119 -5.31 34.31 0.30
N PHE A 120 -4.80 33.11 0.56
CA PHE A 120 -5.65 31.94 0.72
C PHE A 120 -6.71 32.15 1.81
N ASP A 121 -6.34 32.68 2.98
CA ASP A 121 -7.26 32.85 4.11
C ASP A 121 -8.40 33.84 3.79
N ARG A 122 -8.11 34.90 3.02
CA ARG A 122 -9.10 35.90 2.63
C ARG A 122 -10.05 35.37 1.57
N LEU A 123 -9.55 34.62 0.60
CA LEU A 123 -10.37 33.99 -0.42
C LEU A 123 -11.25 32.88 0.18
N VAL A 124 -10.68 32.00 1.02
CA VAL A 124 -11.41 30.84 1.57
C VAL A 124 -12.47 31.23 2.60
N ASP A 125 -12.25 32.30 3.38
CA ASP A 125 -13.21 32.86 4.36
C ASP A 125 -14.12 33.95 3.76
N SER A 126 -14.06 34.17 2.44
CA SER A 126 -14.88 35.20 1.78
C SER A 126 -16.38 34.90 1.87
N PRO A 127 -17.26 35.92 1.81
CA PRO A 127 -18.71 35.72 1.73
C PRO A 127 -19.12 34.80 0.58
N LEU A 128 -18.41 34.89 -0.56
CA LEU A 128 -18.67 34.05 -1.72
C LEU A 128 -18.46 32.56 -1.41
N MET A 129 -17.37 32.19 -0.72
CA MET A 129 -17.11 30.80 -0.35
C MET A 129 -18.06 30.31 0.75
N GLU A 130 -18.38 31.17 1.70
CA GLU A 130 -19.37 30.89 2.75
C GLU A 130 -20.75 30.58 2.15
N GLU A 131 -21.24 31.40 1.22
CA GLU A 131 -22.56 31.23 0.61
C GLU A 131 -22.66 30.06 -0.37
N THR A 132 -21.54 29.62 -0.96
CA THR A 132 -21.57 28.62 -2.05
C THR A 132 -20.98 27.26 -1.70
N LEU A 133 -19.94 27.22 -0.87
CA LEU A 133 -19.27 25.98 -0.47
C LEU A 133 -19.53 25.65 0.99
N TRP A 134 -19.20 26.55 1.93
CA TRP A 134 -19.18 26.23 3.36
C TRP A 134 -20.56 26.17 4.02
N CYS A 135 -21.55 26.86 3.46
CA CYS A 135 -22.94 26.78 3.91
C CYS A 135 -23.54 25.37 3.84
N ARG A 136 -22.88 24.43 3.16
CA ARG A 136 -23.43 23.10 2.90
C ARG A 136 -23.39 22.21 4.14
N PRO A 137 -24.38 21.31 4.33
CA PRO A 137 -24.45 20.44 5.50
C PRO A 137 -23.20 19.57 5.70
N GLU A 138 -22.53 19.20 4.61
CA GLU A 138 -21.35 18.33 4.65
C GLU A 138 -20.13 19.01 5.31
N TYR A 139 -20.15 20.33 5.51
CA TYR A 139 -19.06 21.13 6.08
C TYR A 139 -19.40 21.81 7.41
N GLN A 140 -20.67 21.79 7.82
CA GLN A 140 -21.10 22.47 9.03
C GLN A 140 -20.66 21.71 10.28
N LEU A 141 -19.77 22.30 11.08
CA LEU A 141 -19.22 21.68 12.29
C LEU A 141 -20.23 21.56 13.45
N TYR A 142 -21.06 22.56 13.71
CA TYR A 142 -21.98 22.52 14.87
C TYR A 142 -23.43 22.27 14.48
N ARG A 143 -24.12 21.52 15.33
CA ARG A 143 -25.56 21.34 15.29
C ARG A 143 -26.23 22.50 16.01
N TYR A 144 -27.25 23.10 15.40
CA TYR A 144 -28.10 24.07 16.07
C TYR A 144 -29.22 23.35 16.83
N PRO A 145 -29.56 23.74 18.08
CA PRO A 145 -28.97 24.81 18.93
C PRO A 145 -27.99 24.33 20.03
N LEU A 146 -27.12 25.24 20.50
CA LEU A 146 -26.29 25.06 21.70
C LEU A 146 -27.17 24.90 22.96
N VAL A 147 -26.77 24.03 23.88
CA VAL A 147 -27.53 23.71 25.10
C VAL A 147 -26.93 24.45 26.29
N LYS A 148 -27.68 25.40 26.87
CA LYS A 148 -27.33 26.07 28.15
C LYS A 148 -28.18 25.51 29.29
N PHE A 149 -27.54 25.05 30.36
CA PHE A 149 -28.20 24.56 31.58
C PHE A 149 -28.14 25.61 32.69
N GLY A 150 -29.30 26.09 33.17
CA GLY A 150 -29.37 26.95 34.37
C GLY A 150 -29.53 26.17 35.69
N PRO A 151 -29.36 26.83 36.86
CA PRO A 151 -29.71 26.23 38.15
C PRO A 151 -31.21 25.94 38.18
N GLY A 152 -31.59 24.68 37.96
CA GLY A 152 -33.00 24.23 37.84
C GLY A 152 -33.40 23.51 36.54
N ARG A 153 -32.45 23.06 35.69
CA ARG A 153 -32.69 22.22 34.49
C ARG A 153 -33.59 22.82 33.39
N ARG A 154 -33.73 24.14 33.28
CA ARG A 154 -34.30 24.72 32.04
C ARG A 154 -33.22 24.79 30.97
N VAL A 155 -33.41 24.00 29.91
CA VAL A 155 -32.62 24.07 28.68
C VAL A 155 -33.06 25.29 27.90
N VAL A 156 -32.11 26.17 27.59
CA VAL A 156 -32.35 27.32 26.70
C VAL A 156 -31.52 27.11 25.44
N HIS A 157 -32.21 27.06 24.30
CA HIS A 157 -31.59 27.12 22.99
C HIS A 157 -31.05 28.54 22.76
N LEU A 158 -29.73 28.67 22.57
CA LEU A 158 -29.11 29.98 22.36
C LEU A 158 -29.45 30.52 20.95
N PRO A 159 -29.90 31.78 20.79
CA PRO A 159 -30.30 32.36 19.50
C PRO A 159 -29.20 32.35 18.42
N ASP A 160 -29.61 32.40 17.14
CA ASP A 160 -28.76 32.41 15.94
C ASP A 160 -27.69 33.50 15.90
N THR A 161 -27.78 34.52 16.76
CA THR A 161 -26.86 35.66 16.83
C THR A 161 -25.46 35.31 17.36
N TYR A 162 -25.23 34.09 17.84
CA TYR A 162 -23.89 33.57 18.19
C TYR A 162 -23.08 33.05 16.98
N ARG A 163 -23.46 33.41 15.75
CA ARG A 163 -22.82 33.09 14.46
C ARG A 163 -21.41 33.68 14.24
N ARG A 164 -20.57 33.78 15.27
CA ARG A 164 -19.15 34.15 15.07
C ARG A 164 -18.32 32.90 14.79
N ARG A 165 -17.95 32.69 13.52
CA ARG A 165 -16.95 31.72 13.03
C ARG A 165 -16.99 30.35 13.73
N THR A 166 -18.16 29.74 13.73
CA THR A 166 -18.39 28.42 14.33
C THR A 166 -18.10 27.29 13.34
N GLU A 167 -17.28 27.46 12.31
CA GLU A 167 -17.06 26.39 11.33
C GLU A 167 -15.65 25.80 11.40
N THR A 168 -14.87 26.26 12.37
CA THR A 168 -13.47 25.89 12.56
C THR A 168 -13.16 25.62 14.03
N ILE A 169 -12.22 24.71 14.28
CA ILE A 169 -11.64 24.49 15.61
C ILE A 169 -10.41 25.38 15.70
N ILE A 170 -10.48 26.48 16.45
CA ILE A 170 -9.32 27.37 16.62
C ILE A 170 -8.39 26.75 17.66
N ILE A 171 -7.13 26.48 17.28
CA ILE A 171 -6.08 25.99 18.18
C ILE A 171 -5.10 27.12 18.53
N ASP A 172 -5.24 27.67 19.74
CA ASP A 172 -4.43 28.79 20.25
C ASP A 172 -3.64 28.36 21.50
N ARG A 173 -2.40 27.91 21.27
CA ARG A 173 -1.53 27.27 22.27
C ARG A 173 -0.97 28.21 23.36
N PRO A 174 -0.65 29.50 23.10
CA PRO A 174 -0.20 30.46 24.11
C PRO A 174 -1.13 30.65 25.32
N LEU A 175 -2.41 30.29 25.21
CA LEU A 175 -3.41 30.47 26.26
C LEU A 175 -3.53 29.29 27.25
N MET A 176 -2.69 28.25 27.13
CA MET A 176 -2.81 27.02 27.93
C MET A 176 -1.68 26.85 28.97
N SER A 177 -2.05 26.47 30.19
CA SER A 177 -1.14 26.29 31.34
C SER A 177 -0.46 24.92 31.44
N SER A 178 -0.92 23.93 30.67
CA SER A 178 -0.30 22.61 30.47
C SER A 178 0.10 22.45 29.00
N ARG A 179 1.02 21.54 28.66
CA ARG A 179 1.36 21.16 27.27
C ARG A 179 0.51 19.96 26.80
N PRO A 180 -0.77 20.13 26.39
CA PRO A 180 -1.61 19.02 25.96
C PRO A 180 -1.19 18.48 24.58
N THR A 181 -1.59 17.25 24.26
CA THR A 181 -1.50 16.72 22.89
C THR A 181 -2.52 17.41 21.97
N PHE A 182 -2.32 17.33 20.64
CA PHE A 182 -3.27 17.88 19.66
C PHE A 182 -4.69 17.34 19.86
N GLN A 183 -4.82 16.04 20.14
CA GLN A 183 -6.12 15.41 20.44
C GLN A 183 -6.74 15.93 21.75
N GLN A 184 -5.94 16.15 22.80
CA GLN A 184 -6.45 16.72 24.05
C GLN A 184 -7.01 18.13 23.85
N TYR A 185 -6.41 18.92 22.97
CA TYR A 185 -6.93 20.24 22.61
C TYR A 185 -8.31 20.15 21.95
N ILE A 186 -8.47 19.22 21.00
CA ILE A 186 -9.75 18.97 20.33
C ILE A 186 -10.78 18.56 21.38
N ASP A 187 -10.44 17.63 22.27
CA ASP A 187 -11.30 17.19 23.37
C ASP A 187 -11.75 18.38 24.25
N ASP A 188 -10.81 19.23 24.68
CA ASP A 188 -11.08 20.39 25.54
C ASP A 188 -11.91 21.50 24.85
N THR A 189 -11.94 21.52 23.51
CA THR A 189 -12.72 22.49 22.74
C THR A 189 -14.23 22.22 22.83
N PHE A 190 -14.61 20.94 22.96
CA PHE A 190 -16.00 20.47 22.96
C PHE A 190 -16.50 20.01 24.33
N ARG A 191 -15.63 19.96 25.34
CA ARG A 191 -16.03 19.73 26.74
C ARG A 191 -17.09 20.71 27.21
N CYS A 192 -17.93 20.22 28.12
CA CYS A 192 -18.93 21.02 28.80
C CYS A 192 -18.24 22.08 29.68
N ARG A 193 -18.48 23.38 29.42
CA ARG A 193 -17.86 24.48 30.16
C ARG A 193 -18.84 25.14 31.11
N GLU A 194 -18.42 25.30 32.36
CA GLU A 194 -19.14 26.09 33.36
C GLU A 194 -18.87 27.59 33.18
N GLN A 195 -19.92 28.39 33.24
CA GLN A 195 -19.88 29.84 33.13
C GLN A 195 -19.82 30.49 34.51
N ARG A 196 -19.47 31.79 34.53
CA ARG A 196 -19.43 32.61 35.74
C ARG A 196 -20.78 32.73 36.47
N ASP A 197 -21.89 32.56 35.76
CA ASP A 197 -23.26 32.56 36.32
C ASP A 197 -23.69 31.19 36.86
N GLY A 198 -22.79 30.19 36.90
CA GLY A 198 -23.07 28.81 37.33
C GLY A 198 -23.80 27.97 36.29
N SER A 199 -24.07 28.51 35.09
CA SER A 199 -24.64 27.74 33.99
C SER A 199 -23.59 26.90 33.27
N LYS A 200 -24.02 25.84 32.58
CA LYS A 200 -23.12 25.01 31.75
C LYS A 200 -23.48 25.15 30.27
N ILE A 201 -22.48 25.23 29.40
CA ILE A 201 -22.64 25.15 27.93
C ILE A 201 -22.05 23.86 27.42
N LEU A 202 -22.84 23.15 26.61
CA LEU A 202 -22.40 22.04 25.77
C LEU A 202 -22.50 22.44 24.30
N LYS A 203 -21.42 22.23 23.54
CA LYS A 203 -21.40 22.48 22.09
C LYS A 203 -21.79 21.20 21.35
N MET A 204 -22.94 21.20 20.69
CA MET A 204 -23.39 20.07 19.88
C MET A 204 -22.67 20.10 18.53
N VAL A 205 -21.97 19.02 18.20
CA VAL A 205 -21.16 18.91 17.00
C VAL A 205 -21.88 18.02 15.98
N ASN A 206 -21.88 18.44 14.72
CA ASN A 206 -22.21 17.56 13.59
C ASN A 206 -21.02 16.64 13.28
N GLU A 207 -21.21 15.69 12.38
CA GLU A 207 -20.13 14.90 11.80
C GLU A 207 -19.90 15.36 10.37
N PRO A 208 -19.30 16.57 10.16
CA PRO A 208 -19.06 17.04 8.82
C PRO A 208 -18.13 16.07 8.10
N SER A 209 -18.31 15.90 6.79
CA SER A 209 -17.41 15.07 6.00
C SER A 209 -16.01 15.65 5.95
N ILE A 210 -15.86 16.98 6.06
CA ILE A 210 -14.57 17.66 6.15
C ILE A 210 -14.53 18.57 7.37
N LEU A 211 -13.47 18.46 8.16
CA LEU A 211 -13.18 19.33 9.29
C LEU A 211 -12.06 20.32 8.95
N ARG A 212 -12.22 21.57 9.40
CA ARG A 212 -11.24 22.64 9.20
C ARG A 212 -10.65 23.09 10.54
N ILE A 213 -9.33 23.11 10.66
CA ILE A 213 -8.63 23.46 11.89
C ILE A 213 -7.52 24.49 11.58
N PRO A 214 -7.74 25.77 11.92
CA PRO A 214 -6.68 26.76 12.04
C PRO A 214 -5.68 26.34 13.12
N TYR A 215 -4.42 26.24 12.72
CA TYR A 215 -3.30 25.82 13.55
C TYR A 215 -2.19 26.87 13.49
N SER A 216 -1.82 27.42 14.64
CA SER A 216 -0.68 28.33 14.78
C SER A 216 0.48 27.58 15.44
N ARG A 217 1.67 27.70 14.86
CA ARG A 217 2.91 27.21 15.43
C ARG A 217 3.34 28.12 16.58
N PRO A 218 3.71 27.55 17.73
CA PRO A 218 4.21 28.36 18.82
C PRO A 218 5.62 28.90 18.50
N SER A 219 6.07 29.91 19.24
CA SER A 219 7.39 30.53 19.10
C SER A 219 8.54 29.53 19.30
N TYR A 220 9.77 29.92 18.92
CA TYR A 220 11.01 29.12 18.90
C TYR A 220 11.30 28.20 20.11
N ASP A 221 10.65 28.41 21.27
CA ASP A 221 10.89 27.66 22.52
C ASP A 221 9.88 26.52 22.81
N ASP A 222 8.87 26.29 21.97
CA ASP A 222 7.83 25.26 22.20
C ASP A 222 7.75 24.25 21.03
N PRO A 223 7.86 22.93 21.27
CA PRO A 223 7.93 21.95 20.19
C PRO A 223 6.63 21.88 19.38
N VAL A 224 6.76 21.90 18.05
CA VAL A 224 5.67 21.66 17.09
C VAL A 224 5.08 20.25 17.30
N PHE A 225 3.79 20.06 17.04
CA PHE A 225 3.19 18.74 17.11
C PHE A 225 3.79 17.84 16.02
N PRO A 226 4.21 16.61 16.34
CA PRO A 226 4.69 15.70 15.32
C PRO A 226 3.55 15.37 14.36
N PHE A 227 3.91 15.14 13.09
CA PHE A 227 2.97 14.81 12.01
C PHE A 227 2.11 13.60 12.38
N SER A 228 2.66 12.62 13.10
CA SER A 228 1.93 11.45 13.61
C SER A 228 0.71 11.82 14.46
N THR A 229 0.77 12.94 15.19
CA THR A 229 -0.35 13.46 16.00
C THR A 229 -1.27 14.43 15.27
N LEU A 230 -0.78 15.07 14.20
CA LEU A 230 -1.57 15.93 13.34
C LEU A 230 -2.31 15.13 12.27
N LYS A 231 -1.85 13.93 11.96
CA LYS A 231 -2.37 13.10 10.87
C LYS A 231 -3.81 12.63 11.13
N ASP A 232 -4.07 12.15 12.33
CA ASP A 232 -5.33 11.50 12.69
C ASP A 232 -5.91 12.13 13.95
N ILE A 233 -7.20 12.45 13.91
CA ILE A 233 -7.92 13.04 15.04
C ILE A 233 -9.28 12.38 15.22
N TYR A 234 -9.80 12.47 16.44
CA TYR A 234 -11.09 11.94 16.84
C TYR A 234 -11.95 13.08 17.33
N LEU A 235 -13.06 13.36 16.65
CA LEU A 235 -13.94 14.46 17.02
C LEU A 235 -14.91 13.97 18.11
N PRO A 236 -14.89 14.52 19.34
CA PRO A 236 -15.85 14.14 20.37
C PRO A 236 -17.24 14.68 20.01
N VAL A 237 -18.19 13.79 19.81
CA VAL A 237 -19.58 14.16 19.52
C VAL A 237 -20.42 13.85 20.73
N ALA A 238 -21.02 14.89 21.31
CA ALA A 238 -21.98 14.77 22.40
C ALA A 238 -23.36 14.38 21.89
N ASP A 239 -24.14 13.69 22.73
CA ASP A 239 -25.55 13.40 22.48
C ASP A 239 -26.44 14.00 23.57
N PHE A 240 -27.67 14.36 23.18
CA PHE A 240 -28.66 14.99 24.06
C PHE A 240 -30.06 14.51 23.68
N ASP A 241 -30.71 13.80 24.59
CA ASP A 241 -32.02 13.18 24.37
C ASP A 241 -33.22 14.10 24.74
N GLY A 242 -32.94 15.29 25.26
CA GLY A 242 -33.96 16.23 25.76
C GLY A 242 -33.97 16.39 27.29
N GLU A 243 -33.47 15.40 28.04
CA GLU A 243 -33.46 15.38 29.50
C GLU A 243 -32.04 15.17 30.09
N THR A 244 -31.23 14.35 29.43
CA THR A 244 -29.86 13.99 29.80
C THR A 244 -28.90 14.20 28.64
N TYR A 245 -27.61 14.38 28.94
CA TYR A 245 -26.57 14.52 27.93
C TYR A 245 -25.42 13.55 28.19
N THR A 246 -24.87 13.01 27.11
CA THR A 246 -23.63 12.24 27.10
C THR A 246 -22.55 13.12 26.49
N GLU A 247 -21.55 13.51 27.27
CA GLU A 247 -20.52 14.48 26.85
C GLU A 247 -19.69 14.00 25.66
N VAL A 248 -19.47 12.68 25.56
CA VAL A 248 -18.83 12.04 24.40
C VAL A 248 -19.58 10.75 24.08
N ALA A 249 -20.61 10.83 23.23
CA ALA A 249 -21.40 9.68 22.80
C ALA A 249 -20.71 8.88 21.69
N ARG A 250 -19.89 9.54 20.86
CA ARG A 250 -19.11 8.92 19.78
C ARG A 250 -17.86 9.71 19.45
N ARG A 251 -16.89 9.04 18.82
CA ARG A 251 -15.60 9.61 18.41
C ARG A 251 -15.30 9.26 16.95
N PRO A 252 -16.02 9.86 15.99
CA PRO A 252 -15.69 9.75 14.58
C PRO A 252 -14.22 10.06 14.29
N HIS A 253 -13.61 9.22 13.45
CA HIS A 253 -12.21 9.33 13.03
C HIS A 253 -12.10 10.21 11.80
N TYR A 254 -11.10 11.09 11.82
CA TYR A 254 -10.77 12.04 10.77
C TYR A 254 -9.27 11.96 10.42
N THR A 255 -8.94 11.94 9.12
CA THR A 255 -7.55 11.90 8.63
C THR A 255 -7.23 13.15 7.82
N LEU A 256 -6.04 13.71 8.00
CA LEU A 256 -5.55 14.90 7.30
C LEU A 256 -5.45 14.63 5.79
N ILE A 257 -6.08 15.49 4.98
CA ILE A 257 -6.06 15.42 3.51
C ILE A 257 -5.45 16.65 2.84
N ALA A 258 -5.39 17.78 3.54
CA ALA A 258 -4.68 18.96 3.07
C ALA A 258 -4.20 19.84 4.23
N ALA A 259 -3.09 20.52 4.02
CA ALA A 259 -2.56 21.55 4.90
C ALA A 259 -2.15 22.75 4.03
N VAL A 260 -2.70 23.92 4.33
CA VAL A 260 -2.38 25.17 3.63
C VAL A 260 -1.60 26.06 4.58
N GLY A 261 -0.34 26.29 4.27
CA GLY A 261 0.49 27.28 4.95
C GLY A 261 0.14 28.68 4.46
N LEU A 262 -0.25 29.55 5.38
CA LEU A 262 -0.67 30.91 5.09
C LEU A 262 0.55 31.81 4.92
N ARG A 263 0.51 32.71 3.93
CA ARG A 263 1.56 33.73 3.77
C ARG A 263 1.59 34.66 4.99
N ASP A 264 2.79 35.05 5.38
CA ASP A 264 3.06 35.96 6.50
C ASP A 264 3.74 37.23 5.98
N ASP A 265 3.51 38.37 6.63
CA ASP A 265 4.05 39.67 6.26
C ASP A 265 5.58 39.71 6.43
N GLU A 266 6.15 38.86 7.30
CA GLU A 266 7.60 38.74 7.57
C GLU A 266 8.27 37.53 6.88
N GLY A 267 7.49 36.63 6.25
CA GLY A 267 7.91 35.33 5.71
C GLY A 267 7.96 35.24 4.18
N PRO A 268 7.92 34.02 3.58
CA PRO A 268 7.78 33.89 2.13
C PRO A 268 6.46 34.52 1.66
N PHE A 269 6.53 35.40 0.66
CA PHE A 269 5.40 36.19 0.12
C PHE A 269 4.31 35.38 -0.61
N SER A 270 4.18 34.08 -0.38
CA SER A 270 3.26 33.19 -1.12
C SER A 270 2.62 32.15 -0.22
N ASP A 271 1.33 31.91 -0.41
CA ASP A 271 0.63 30.78 0.21
C ASP A 271 1.14 29.44 -0.34
N LEU A 272 1.19 28.43 0.52
CA LEU A 272 1.70 27.10 0.19
C LEU A 272 0.68 26.03 0.56
N VAL A 273 0.62 24.92 -0.19
CA VAL A 273 -0.31 23.82 0.07
C VAL A 273 0.40 22.47 -0.01
N ARG A 274 0.01 21.57 0.87
CA ARG A 274 0.34 20.14 0.85
C ARG A 274 -0.96 19.36 0.87
N THR A 275 -1.07 18.37 0.00
CA THR A 275 -2.20 17.45 -0.05
C THR A 275 -1.75 16.04 0.28
N TYR A 276 -2.66 15.27 0.88
CA TYR A 276 -2.40 13.93 1.35
C TYR A 276 -3.53 13.00 0.91
N SER A 277 -3.20 11.78 0.50
CA SER A 277 -4.21 10.74 0.29
C SER A 277 -4.99 10.47 1.58
N PRO A 278 -6.17 9.82 1.53
CA PRO A 278 -6.88 9.36 2.73
C PRO A 278 -6.07 8.41 3.64
N MET A 279 -4.91 7.92 3.19
CA MET A 279 -3.95 7.17 4.02
C MET A 279 -2.84 8.05 4.64
N ALA A 280 -2.96 9.37 4.46
CA ALA A 280 -2.02 10.44 4.79
C ALA A 280 -0.64 10.38 4.10
N ASN A 281 -0.52 9.67 2.98
CA ASN A 281 0.67 9.79 2.13
C ASN A 281 0.60 11.11 1.36
N GLN A 282 1.68 11.90 1.37
CA GLN A 282 1.74 13.14 0.60
C GLN A 282 1.53 12.86 -0.90
N LEU A 283 0.66 13.63 -1.52
CA LEU A 283 0.47 13.62 -2.97
C LEU A 283 1.44 14.60 -3.61
N ILE A 284 2.21 14.14 -4.59
CA ILE A 284 3.16 14.96 -5.35
C ILE A 284 2.63 15.08 -6.78
N PRO A 285 1.98 16.21 -7.13
CA PRO A 285 1.33 16.36 -8.42
C PRO A 285 2.32 16.65 -9.57
N MET A 286 1.90 16.37 -10.79
CA MET A 286 2.68 16.57 -12.02
C MET A 286 1.87 17.35 -13.07
N PRO A 287 2.38 18.48 -13.59
CA PRO A 287 3.68 19.11 -13.30
C PRO A 287 3.71 19.80 -11.93
N SER A 288 4.92 20.08 -11.44
CA SER A 288 5.12 20.84 -10.19
C SER A 288 4.57 22.27 -10.31
N ASN A 289 3.88 22.74 -9.28
CA ASN A 289 3.44 24.13 -9.12
C ASN A 289 4.18 24.72 -7.89
N PRO A 290 4.68 25.97 -7.94
CA PRO A 290 5.40 26.61 -6.83
C PRO A 290 4.70 26.56 -5.47
N VAL A 291 3.36 26.62 -5.42
CA VAL A 291 2.64 26.55 -4.14
C VAL A 291 2.75 25.18 -3.46
N LEU A 292 3.18 24.16 -4.19
CA LEU A 292 3.42 22.79 -3.71
C LEU A 292 4.92 22.52 -3.44
N ASP A 293 5.79 23.55 -3.43
CA ASP A 293 7.24 23.36 -3.23
C ASP A 293 7.55 22.65 -1.90
N GLY A 294 8.42 21.63 -1.97
CA GLY A 294 8.64 20.64 -0.93
C GLY A 294 9.51 21.11 0.25
N LYS A 295 9.90 22.38 0.30
CA LYS A 295 10.89 22.89 1.27
C LYS A 295 10.36 23.08 2.70
N TRP A 296 9.04 23.12 2.89
CA TRP A 296 8.39 23.23 4.21
C TRP A 296 7.72 21.92 4.59
N THR A 297 7.58 21.58 5.87
CA THR A 297 6.76 20.43 6.33
C THR A 297 5.79 20.90 7.42
N LEU A 298 4.94 20.03 7.97
CA LEU A 298 4.12 20.39 9.14
C LEU A 298 4.93 20.52 10.44
N GLU A 299 6.13 19.93 10.49
CA GLU A 299 6.99 19.89 11.69
C GLU A 299 8.14 20.91 11.61
N THR A 300 8.54 21.32 10.41
CA THR A 300 9.72 22.16 10.16
C THR A 300 9.50 23.16 9.02
N GLY A 301 10.18 24.31 9.08
CA GLY A 301 10.14 25.37 8.06
C GLY A 301 9.09 26.45 8.34
N TYR A 302 8.90 27.38 7.39
CA TYR A 302 7.78 28.34 7.35
C TYR A 302 6.59 27.71 6.61
N PRO A 303 5.32 28.09 6.87
CA PRO A 303 4.86 29.25 7.65
C PRO A 303 4.33 28.90 9.05
N ASP A 304 4.10 29.95 9.85
CA ASP A 304 3.67 29.86 11.25
C ASP A 304 2.16 29.62 11.41
N TYR A 305 1.37 30.02 10.43
CA TYR A 305 -0.07 29.80 10.42
C TYR A 305 -0.44 28.81 9.33
N ILE A 306 -1.21 27.79 9.69
CA ILE A 306 -1.58 26.68 8.83
C ILE A 306 -3.07 26.41 8.98
N MET A 307 -3.77 26.25 7.87
CA MET A 307 -5.14 25.73 7.85
C MET A 307 -5.10 24.23 7.51
N LEU A 308 -5.55 23.39 8.44
CA LEU A 308 -5.59 21.94 8.29
C LEU A 308 -6.99 21.48 7.88
N TYR A 309 -7.06 20.52 6.95
CA TYR A 309 -8.30 19.94 6.44
C TYR A 309 -8.30 18.43 6.63
N TYR A 310 -9.31 17.91 7.31
CA TYR A 310 -9.44 16.48 7.61
C TYR A 310 -10.69 15.89 6.97
N LEU A 311 -10.59 14.64 6.50
CA LEU A 311 -11.66 13.85 5.95
C LEU A 311 -12.22 12.87 6.98
N TYR A 312 -13.54 12.80 7.11
CA TYR A 312 -14.24 11.79 7.89
C TYR A 312 -14.01 10.38 7.32
N MET A 313 -13.54 9.47 8.17
CA MET A 313 -13.21 8.08 7.82
C MET A 313 -14.20 7.05 8.37
N GLY A 314 -15.06 7.43 9.33
CA GLY A 314 -16.07 6.55 9.92
C GLY A 314 -16.20 6.68 11.44
N ASN A 315 -17.25 6.07 11.99
CA ASN A 315 -17.46 5.95 13.44
C ASN A 315 -16.74 4.70 13.93
N VAL A 316 -15.74 4.89 14.78
CA VAL A 316 -15.24 3.83 15.65
C VAL A 316 -16.17 3.81 16.87
N GLU A 317 -17.04 2.81 16.99
CA GLU A 317 -18.00 2.75 18.10
C GLU A 317 -17.26 2.74 19.46
N PRO A 318 -17.69 3.57 20.43
CA PRO A 318 -17.16 3.52 21.77
C PRO A 318 -17.88 2.41 22.54
N HIS A 319 -17.17 1.34 22.89
CA HIS A 319 -17.60 0.53 24.02
C HIS A 319 -17.25 1.29 25.30
N GLU A 320 -18.29 1.84 25.94
CA GLU A 320 -18.23 2.46 27.25
C GLU A 320 -17.70 1.47 28.30
N GLY A 321 -16.70 1.93 29.04
CA GLY A 321 -16.12 1.20 30.17
C GLY A 321 -14.69 1.66 30.41
N LEU A 322 -14.53 2.83 31.04
CA LEU A 322 -13.26 3.32 31.59
C LEU A 322 -12.68 2.32 32.59
N ALA A 323 -11.94 1.35 32.08
CA ALA A 323 -10.89 0.63 32.77
C ALA A 323 -9.70 0.59 31.80
N ARG A 324 -8.69 1.42 32.12
CA ARG A 324 -7.28 1.32 31.73
C ARG A 324 -6.95 0.46 30.51
N SER A 325 -6.38 1.09 29.48
CA SER A 325 -5.46 0.48 28.50
C SER A 325 -6.00 -0.71 27.72
N ASP A 326 -6.18 -0.59 26.41
CA ASP A 326 -5.71 -1.56 25.40
C ASP A 326 -5.81 -0.88 24.02
N ILE A 327 -4.74 -0.31 23.44
CA ILE A 327 -3.68 -1.01 22.71
C ILE A 327 -4.23 -1.76 21.47
N TYR A 328 -4.92 -1.08 20.55
CA TYR A 328 -5.01 -1.61 19.18
C TYR A 328 -3.69 -1.36 18.46
N SER A 329 -3.00 -2.44 18.12
CA SER A 329 -1.76 -2.41 17.38
C SER A 329 -2.03 -1.99 15.94
N ASP A 330 -1.32 -0.96 15.45
CA ASP A 330 -1.35 -0.55 14.04
C ASP A 330 -0.59 -1.59 13.19
N ILE A 331 -1.14 -2.80 13.12
CA ILE A 331 -0.60 -3.91 12.34
C ILE A 331 -1.46 -4.06 11.09
N ARG A 332 -0.83 -3.99 9.92
CA ARG A 332 -1.52 -4.31 8.66
C ARG A 332 -0.78 -5.43 7.94
N PHE A 333 -1.57 -6.40 7.50
CA PHE A 333 -1.10 -7.51 6.68
C PHE A 333 -1.49 -7.31 5.23
N GLY A 334 -0.52 -7.50 4.36
CA GLY A 334 -0.67 -7.45 2.93
C GLY A 334 -0.12 -8.72 2.28
N HIS A 335 -0.67 -9.07 1.13
CA HIS A 335 -0.18 -10.14 0.27
C HIS A 335 0.00 -9.61 -1.15
N ALA A 336 1.24 -9.53 -1.58
CA ALA A 336 1.62 -9.09 -2.91
C ALA A 336 1.84 -10.30 -3.82
N GLN A 337 0.90 -10.50 -4.75
CA GLN A 337 1.01 -11.51 -5.79
C GLN A 337 1.84 -10.97 -6.96
N SER A 338 2.91 -11.68 -7.29
CA SER A 338 3.71 -11.43 -8.49
C SER A 338 3.22 -12.33 -9.64
N HIS A 339 3.19 -11.79 -10.85
CA HIS A 339 2.79 -12.59 -12.01
C HIS A 339 3.79 -13.74 -12.24
N PRO A 340 3.35 -14.98 -12.50
CA PRO A 340 4.24 -16.13 -12.70
C PRO A 340 5.28 -15.91 -13.81
N HIS A 341 4.90 -15.18 -14.87
CA HIS A 341 5.76 -14.86 -16.00
C HIS A 341 6.66 -13.63 -15.82
N THR A 342 6.74 -13.07 -14.61
CA THR A 342 7.71 -12.01 -14.29
C THR A 342 9.10 -12.41 -14.81
N LEU A 343 9.79 -11.53 -15.53
CA LEU A 343 11.06 -11.85 -16.21
C LEU A 343 12.17 -12.26 -15.22
N GLU A 344 12.31 -11.50 -14.14
CA GLU A 344 13.30 -11.70 -13.09
C GLU A 344 12.79 -11.12 -11.78
N ASN A 345 13.19 -11.73 -10.66
CA ASN A 345 12.67 -11.29 -9.36
C ASN A 345 13.35 -10.00 -8.87
N VAL A 346 14.51 -9.63 -9.42
CA VAL A 346 15.16 -8.35 -9.10
C VAL A 346 14.25 -7.17 -9.44
N ALA A 347 13.50 -7.23 -10.54
CA ALA A 347 12.58 -6.17 -10.94
C ALA A 347 11.37 -6.09 -9.99
N LEU A 348 10.89 -7.24 -9.52
CA LEU A 348 9.86 -7.36 -8.49
C LEU A 348 10.30 -6.66 -7.19
N TRP A 349 11.49 -7.00 -6.66
CA TRP A 349 11.98 -6.39 -5.42
C TRP A 349 12.27 -4.90 -5.56
N LYS A 350 12.76 -4.43 -6.71
CA LYS A 350 12.90 -2.99 -6.98
C LYS A 350 11.57 -2.26 -6.88
N TYR A 351 10.50 -2.84 -7.43
CA TYR A 351 9.16 -2.26 -7.33
C TYR A 351 8.70 -2.17 -5.88
N LEU A 352 8.88 -3.26 -5.11
CA LEU A 352 8.52 -3.30 -3.68
C LEU A 352 9.32 -2.29 -2.85
N PHE A 353 10.60 -2.09 -3.13
CA PHE A 353 11.43 -1.08 -2.45
C PHE A 353 11.07 0.34 -2.85
N ALA A 354 10.67 0.58 -4.11
CA ALA A 354 10.22 1.89 -4.56
C ALA A 354 8.86 2.28 -3.97
N ALA A 355 8.01 1.31 -3.65
CA ALA A 355 6.70 1.53 -3.01
C ALA A 355 6.80 1.85 -1.51
N ARG A 356 8.01 1.76 -0.93
CA ARG A 356 8.29 1.95 0.50
C ARG A 356 8.98 3.29 0.75
N SER A 357 8.74 3.90 1.92
CA SER A 357 9.56 5.03 2.38
C SER A 357 11.01 4.55 2.61
N SER A 358 11.99 5.26 2.05
CA SER A 358 13.40 4.91 2.21
C SER A 358 13.93 5.13 3.63
N LEU A 359 13.17 5.82 4.48
CA LEU A 359 13.52 6.16 5.87
C LEU A 359 13.02 5.12 6.89
N ASP A 360 12.04 4.29 6.50
CA ASP A 360 11.53 3.25 7.39
C ASP A 360 12.50 2.06 7.37
N PRO A 361 12.76 1.41 8.51
CA PRO A 361 13.50 0.14 8.50
C PRO A 361 12.68 -1.00 7.88
N ALA A 362 13.36 -1.97 7.24
CA ALA A 362 12.71 -3.20 6.76
C ALA A 362 13.47 -4.46 7.07
N VAL A 363 12.75 -5.45 7.59
CA VAL A 363 13.21 -6.84 7.65
C VAL A 363 12.68 -7.58 6.43
N ILE A 364 13.55 -8.31 5.74
CA ILE A 364 13.19 -9.23 4.67
C ILE A 364 13.55 -10.63 5.10
N VAL A 365 12.59 -11.54 4.97
CA VAL A 365 12.80 -12.97 5.18
C VAL A 365 12.43 -13.71 3.91
N ALA A 366 13.36 -14.46 3.35
CA ALA A 366 13.16 -15.17 2.09
C ALA A 366 14.03 -16.43 2.00
N SER A 367 13.85 -17.25 0.96
CA SER A 367 14.74 -18.38 0.72
C SER A 367 16.15 -17.92 0.32
N PRO A 368 17.20 -18.74 0.53
CA PRO A 368 18.58 -18.38 0.20
C PRO A 368 18.76 -17.89 -1.25
N ILE A 369 18.03 -18.50 -2.18
CA ILE A 369 18.09 -18.17 -3.59
C ILE A 369 17.37 -16.83 -3.90
N GLU A 370 16.24 -16.56 -3.26
CA GLU A 370 15.48 -15.33 -3.44
C GLU A 370 16.24 -14.12 -2.86
N LEU A 371 16.98 -14.33 -1.76
CA LEU A 371 17.82 -13.29 -1.17
C LEU A 371 18.89 -12.76 -2.12
N ILE A 372 19.36 -13.56 -3.08
CA ILE A 372 20.31 -13.08 -4.10
C ILE A 372 19.62 -11.99 -4.96
N ALA A 373 18.34 -12.18 -5.30
CA ALA A 373 17.57 -11.19 -6.05
C ALA A 373 17.25 -9.95 -5.18
N VAL A 374 16.87 -10.15 -3.92
CA VAL A 374 16.66 -9.09 -2.91
C VAL A 374 17.91 -8.21 -2.77
N ARG A 375 19.07 -8.82 -2.52
CA ARG A 375 20.35 -8.10 -2.34
C ARG A 375 20.77 -7.39 -3.61
N SER A 376 20.53 -7.99 -4.79
CA SER A 376 20.80 -7.34 -6.08
C SER A 376 19.89 -6.13 -6.33
N ALA A 377 18.63 -6.18 -5.90
CA ALA A 377 17.71 -5.05 -5.97
C ALA A 377 18.08 -3.94 -4.97
N ALA A 378 18.49 -4.33 -3.76
CA ALA A 378 18.91 -3.42 -2.71
C ALA A 378 20.23 -2.72 -3.04
N ALA A 379 21.23 -3.38 -3.62
CA ALA A 379 22.50 -2.76 -3.99
C ALA A 379 22.35 -1.59 -5.00
N LEU A 380 21.24 -1.55 -5.74
CA LEU A 380 20.92 -0.51 -6.71
C LEU A 380 20.04 0.62 -6.14
N SER A 381 19.60 0.48 -4.89
CA SER A 381 18.70 1.41 -4.20
C SER A 381 19.35 1.80 -2.87
N VAL A 382 19.61 3.09 -2.61
CA VAL A 382 20.18 3.49 -1.30
C VAL A 382 19.15 3.18 -0.20
N GLN A 383 19.31 2.05 0.49
CA GLN A 383 18.36 1.54 1.51
C GLN A 383 19.10 1.44 2.84
N GLU A 384 19.11 2.53 3.61
CA GLU A 384 19.58 2.50 5.00
C GLU A 384 18.56 1.72 5.86
N GLY A 385 19.04 0.91 6.81
CA GLY A 385 18.16 0.16 7.72
C GLY A 385 17.46 -1.07 7.12
N LEU A 386 18.00 -1.69 6.07
CA LEU A 386 17.51 -2.96 5.53
C LEU A 386 18.24 -4.15 6.17
N LEU A 387 17.49 -5.09 6.76
CA LEU A 387 17.99 -6.40 7.19
C LEU A 387 17.37 -7.48 6.33
N ALA A 388 18.18 -8.40 5.81
CA ALA A 388 17.71 -9.48 4.95
C ALA A 388 18.28 -10.81 5.42
N PHE A 389 17.39 -11.71 5.84
CA PHE A 389 17.69 -13.01 6.42
C PHE A 389 17.13 -14.14 5.56
N THR A 390 17.81 -15.28 5.57
CA THR A 390 17.15 -16.53 5.17
C THR A 390 16.12 -16.91 6.22
N TYR A 391 15.17 -17.80 5.89
CA TYR A 391 14.25 -18.31 6.91
C TYR A 391 14.99 -18.87 8.12
N GLN A 392 16.05 -19.65 7.92
CA GLN A 392 16.86 -20.20 9.00
C GLN A 392 17.65 -19.13 9.76
N GLU A 393 18.36 -18.23 9.07
CA GLU A 393 19.09 -17.13 9.72
C GLU A 393 18.17 -16.26 10.58
N PHE A 394 16.92 -16.08 10.14
CA PHE A 394 15.90 -15.36 10.87
C PHE A 394 15.45 -16.11 12.13
N LEU A 395 15.22 -17.42 12.04
CA LEU A 395 14.89 -18.25 13.20
C LEU A 395 16.04 -18.26 14.21
N ASP A 396 17.28 -18.44 13.76
CA ASP A 396 18.48 -18.40 14.59
C ASP A 396 18.66 -17.01 15.26
N PHE A 397 18.38 -15.94 14.52
CA PHE A 397 18.43 -14.57 15.02
C PHE A 397 17.44 -14.34 16.17
N ILE A 398 16.24 -14.92 16.07
CA ILE A 398 15.23 -14.88 17.14
C ILE A 398 15.67 -15.75 18.33
N GLU A 399 16.26 -16.93 18.06
CA GLU A 399 16.67 -17.88 19.09
C GLU A 399 17.91 -17.45 19.88
N ALA A 400 18.84 -16.68 19.30
CA ALA A 400 20.13 -16.36 19.91
C ALA A 400 20.10 -15.29 21.03
N LYS A 401 18.97 -14.60 21.24
CA LYS A 401 18.86 -13.46 22.18
C LYS A 401 18.21 -13.67 23.58
N PRO A 402 17.69 -14.83 24.02
CA PRO A 402 17.22 -14.99 25.39
C PRO A 402 18.38 -15.41 26.31
N ARG A 403 19.04 -14.46 27.00
CA ARG A 403 20.10 -14.82 27.98
C ARG A 403 19.64 -15.02 29.42
N ASP A 404 18.43 -14.62 29.80
CA ASP A 404 18.02 -14.64 31.22
C ASP A 404 16.80 -15.53 31.52
N GLY A 405 16.72 -16.70 30.89
CA GLY A 405 15.87 -17.83 31.34
C GLY A 405 14.37 -17.53 31.51
N THR A 406 13.90 -16.40 30.98
CA THR A 406 12.53 -15.90 31.06
C THR A 406 11.96 -15.86 29.65
N ARG A 407 10.65 -16.06 29.56
CA ARG A 407 9.83 -16.05 28.34
C ARG A 407 10.31 -15.02 27.32
N TRP A 408 10.12 -15.34 26.04
CA TRP A 408 10.23 -14.47 24.86
C TRP A 408 10.28 -12.98 25.23
N ASP A 409 11.39 -12.32 24.91
CA ASP A 409 11.51 -10.87 25.07
C ASP A 409 11.05 -10.18 23.77
N PRO A 410 9.84 -9.57 23.73
CA PRO A 410 9.39 -8.76 22.61
C PRO A 410 10.39 -7.66 22.22
N GLN A 411 11.32 -7.29 23.12
CA GLN A 411 12.31 -6.24 22.89
C GLN A 411 13.45 -6.64 21.95
N VAL A 412 13.61 -7.92 21.61
CA VAL A 412 14.63 -8.37 20.64
C VAL A 412 14.53 -7.63 19.30
N TRP A 413 13.31 -7.28 18.88
CA TRP A 413 13.07 -6.48 17.68
C TRP A 413 13.17 -4.97 17.90
N SER A 414 12.93 -4.48 19.13
CA SER A 414 13.01 -3.04 19.44
C SER A 414 14.44 -2.56 19.68
N GLU A 415 15.32 -3.40 20.21
CA GLU A 415 16.74 -3.07 20.35
C GLU A 415 17.42 -2.85 18.99
N VAL A 416 16.91 -3.51 17.95
CA VAL A 416 17.49 -3.43 16.61
C VAL A 416 17.15 -2.08 15.99
N TRP A 417 15.97 -1.49 16.24
CA TRP A 417 15.55 -0.22 15.63
C TRP A 417 14.64 0.65 16.51
N GLN A 418 15.04 1.92 16.67
CA GLN A 418 14.33 2.99 17.40
C GLN A 418 13.22 3.69 16.56
N SER A 419 12.71 3.07 15.50
CA SER A 419 11.72 3.69 14.60
C SER A 419 10.28 3.38 15.00
N ASP A 420 9.38 4.35 14.83
CA ASP A 420 7.94 4.24 15.07
C ASP A 420 7.21 3.38 14.02
N HIS A 421 7.87 3.06 12.90
CA HIS A 421 7.34 2.22 11.82
C HIS A 421 8.32 1.12 11.41
N LEU A 422 7.81 -0.10 11.20
CA LEU A 422 8.58 -1.24 10.71
C LEU A 422 7.83 -1.97 9.60
N THR A 423 8.51 -2.19 8.48
CA THR A 423 8.03 -3.09 7.42
C THR A 423 8.72 -4.45 7.52
N VAL A 424 7.95 -5.53 7.53
CA VAL A 424 8.47 -6.90 7.43
C VAL A 424 7.97 -7.50 6.12
N MET A 425 8.88 -7.87 5.23
CA MET A 425 8.56 -8.53 3.97
C MET A 425 8.94 -10.01 4.05
N VAL A 426 7.98 -10.90 3.87
CA VAL A 426 8.23 -12.34 3.83
C VAL A 426 7.98 -12.83 2.41
N ALA A 427 9.03 -13.22 1.70
CA ALA A 427 8.86 -13.97 0.46
C ALA A 427 8.32 -15.35 0.86
N VAL A 428 7.13 -15.72 0.40
CA VAL A 428 6.50 -17.00 0.72
C VAL A 428 6.72 -17.93 -0.45
N GLU A 429 7.40 -19.06 -0.21
CA GLU A 429 7.57 -20.07 -1.23
C GLU A 429 6.26 -20.87 -1.37
N PRO A 430 5.70 -21.02 -2.59
CA PRO A 430 4.43 -21.71 -2.80
C PRO A 430 4.38 -23.15 -2.28
N HIS A 431 5.50 -23.87 -2.29
CA HIS A 431 5.58 -25.23 -1.72
C HIS A 431 5.71 -25.26 -0.20
N MET A 432 5.82 -24.10 0.45
CA MET A 432 5.86 -23.86 1.90
C MET A 432 6.75 -24.86 2.65
N PRO A 433 8.10 -24.71 2.56
CA PRO A 433 9.00 -25.52 3.37
C PRO A 433 8.88 -25.15 4.87
N VAL A 434 9.35 -26.04 5.73
CA VAL A 434 9.22 -25.94 7.19
C VAL A 434 9.77 -24.63 7.74
N ASP A 435 10.93 -24.21 7.27
CA ASP A 435 11.60 -22.97 7.67
C ASP A 435 10.78 -21.74 7.25
N CYS A 436 10.20 -21.74 6.05
CA CYS A 436 9.27 -20.71 5.60
C CYS A 436 8.02 -20.62 6.51
N ALA A 437 7.38 -21.76 6.79
CA ALA A 437 6.19 -21.83 7.66
C ALA A 437 6.49 -21.35 9.09
N LEU A 438 7.64 -21.78 9.65
CA LEU A 438 8.08 -21.37 10.99
C LEU A 438 8.44 -19.88 11.04
N ALA A 439 9.19 -19.38 10.07
CA ALA A 439 9.53 -17.96 9.99
C ALA A 439 8.26 -17.10 9.90
N PHE A 440 7.28 -17.50 9.08
CA PHE A 440 6.00 -16.80 8.99
C PHE A 440 5.19 -16.88 10.29
N THR A 441 5.20 -18.03 10.97
CA THR A 441 4.62 -18.20 12.31
C THR A 441 5.26 -17.25 13.32
N MET A 442 6.58 -17.10 13.29
CA MET A 442 7.30 -16.20 14.20
C MET A 442 6.98 -14.73 13.92
N VAL A 443 6.96 -14.31 12.65
CA VAL A 443 6.60 -12.94 12.26
C VAL A 443 5.17 -12.60 12.69
N THR A 444 4.22 -13.49 12.43
CA THR A 444 2.80 -13.29 12.80
C THR A 444 2.61 -13.27 14.30
N ARG A 445 3.26 -14.20 15.03
CA ARG A 445 3.23 -14.23 16.48
C ARG A 445 3.80 -12.96 17.08
N TRP A 446 5.01 -12.58 16.65
CA TRP A 446 5.68 -11.36 17.13
C TRP A 446 4.78 -10.14 16.94
N ALA A 447 4.15 -9.99 15.77
CA ALA A 447 3.23 -8.90 15.49
C ALA A 447 2.04 -8.93 16.46
N ALA A 448 1.37 -10.07 16.62
CA ALA A 448 0.21 -10.23 17.51
C ALA A 448 0.50 -9.87 18.98
N THR A 449 1.75 -10.02 19.42
CA THR A 449 2.18 -9.86 20.81
C THR A 449 2.80 -8.49 21.15
N ARG A 450 2.80 -7.53 20.22
CA ARG A 450 3.47 -6.22 20.40
C ARG A 450 2.59 -5.16 21.11
N PRO A 451 3.18 -4.20 21.84
CA PRO A 451 2.49 -2.98 22.26
C PRO A 451 2.06 -2.14 21.04
N PRO A 452 1.03 -1.30 21.15
CA PRO A 452 0.31 -0.68 20.04
C PRO A 452 1.01 0.52 19.43
N THR A 453 2.09 0.97 20.06
CA THR A 453 2.72 2.26 19.82
C THR A 453 3.58 2.27 18.55
N LEU A 454 3.77 1.11 17.91
CA LEU A 454 4.63 0.97 16.73
C LEU A 454 3.83 0.42 15.56
N GLY A 455 3.78 1.17 14.46
CA GLY A 455 3.07 0.77 13.25
C GLY A 455 3.84 -0.33 12.52
N VAL A 456 3.27 -1.52 12.42
CA VAL A 456 3.87 -2.68 11.74
C VAL A 456 3.15 -2.92 10.42
N ARG A 457 3.91 -3.08 9.34
CA ARG A 457 3.41 -3.50 8.03
C ARG A 457 4.03 -4.82 7.68
N ILE A 458 3.23 -5.87 7.55
CA ILE A 458 3.70 -7.18 7.13
C ILE A 458 3.22 -7.42 5.71
N LEU A 459 4.17 -7.61 4.79
CA LEU A 459 3.89 -7.89 3.40
C LEU A 459 4.41 -9.27 3.05
N THR A 460 3.51 -10.18 2.70
CA THR A 460 3.91 -11.46 2.09
C THR A 460 4.04 -11.29 0.59
N VAL A 461 5.00 -11.97 -0.04
CA VAL A 461 5.26 -11.87 -1.48
C VAL A 461 5.33 -13.28 -2.07
N SER A 462 4.46 -13.59 -3.02
CA SER A 462 4.38 -14.94 -3.63
C SER A 462 3.99 -14.85 -5.11
N THR A 463 4.12 -15.96 -5.84
CA THR A 463 3.46 -16.15 -7.14
C THR A 463 2.06 -16.73 -7.02
N GLU A 464 1.75 -17.32 -5.86
CA GLU A 464 0.43 -17.84 -5.53
C GLU A 464 -0.51 -16.70 -5.14
N GLU A 465 -1.78 -16.79 -5.54
CA GLU A 465 -2.80 -15.82 -5.16
C GLU A 465 -3.39 -16.11 -3.77
N HIS A 466 -3.45 -17.39 -3.43
CA HIS A 466 -4.23 -17.90 -2.32
C HIS A 466 -3.42 -18.86 -1.47
N HIS A 467 -3.12 -18.45 -0.25
CA HIS A 467 -2.46 -19.26 0.76
C HIS A 467 -3.46 -19.55 1.90
N PRO A 468 -4.27 -20.62 1.82
CA PRO A 468 -5.23 -20.95 2.87
C PRO A 468 -4.56 -21.14 4.24
N GLU A 469 -3.35 -21.69 4.26
CA GLU A 469 -2.54 -21.88 5.47
C GLU A 469 -2.13 -20.55 6.13
N MET A 470 -1.87 -19.53 5.31
CA MET A 470 -1.58 -18.17 5.78
C MET A 470 -2.81 -17.55 6.42
N VAL A 471 -3.97 -17.67 5.78
CA VAL A 471 -5.25 -17.15 6.29
C VAL A 471 -5.60 -17.84 7.61
N ALA A 472 -5.52 -19.17 7.66
CA ALA A 472 -5.77 -19.95 8.86
C ALA A 472 -4.86 -19.53 10.03
N LEU A 473 -3.57 -19.27 9.74
CA LEU A 473 -2.62 -18.81 10.76
C LEU A 473 -3.00 -17.42 11.30
N LEU A 474 -3.33 -16.47 10.42
CA LEU A 474 -3.72 -15.11 10.82
C LEU A 474 -5.02 -15.10 11.63
N GLU A 475 -6.03 -15.85 11.18
CA GLU A 475 -7.28 -16.07 11.92
C GLU A 475 -7.02 -16.69 13.30
N SER A 476 -6.09 -17.66 13.39
CA SER A 476 -5.71 -18.25 14.68
C SER A 476 -5.13 -17.24 15.67
N GLN A 477 -4.58 -16.12 15.17
CA GLN A 477 -4.02 -15.05 16.00
C GLN A 477 -4.97 -13.85 16.14
N GLY A 478 -6.21 -13.93 15.64
CA GLY A 478 -7.17 -12.82 15.67
C GLY A 478 -6.78 -11.66 14.76
N ILE A 479 -5.95 -11.91 13.75
CA ILE A 479 -5.47 -10.91 12.79
C ILE A 479 -6.41 -10.94 11.57
N PRO A 480 -6.85 -9.78 11.04
CA PRO A 480 -7.65 -9.72 9.82
C PRO A 480 -6.95 -10.35 8.61
N GLU A 481 -7.75 -10.81 7.66
CA GLU A 481 -7.26 -11.36 6.39
C GLU A 481 -6.35 -10.35 5.65
N PRO A 482 -5.25 -10.80 5.01
CA PRO A 482 -4.32 -9.89 4.37
C PRO A 482 -4.97 -9.20 3.18
N GLN A 483 -4.72 -7.90 3.03
CA GLN A 483 -5.10 -7.17 1.84
C GLN A 483 -4.28 -7.70 0.65
N ARG A 484 -4.94 -8.18 -0.40
CA ARG A 484 -4.27 -8.75 -1.58
C ARG A 484 -4.04 -7.68 -2.65
N PHE A 485 -2.86 -7.71 -3.27
CA PHE A 485 -2.49 -6.82 -4.34
C PHE A 485 -1.80 -7.59 -5.47
N LEU A 486 -2.14 -7.29 -6.71
CA LEU A 486 -1.42 -7.79 -7.88
C LEU A 486 -0.36 -6.76 -8.28
N ILE A 487 0.88 -7.20 -8.44
CA ILE A 487 1.99 -6.36 -8.88
C ILE A 487 1.90 -6.20 -10.41
N LEU A 488 1.23 -5.12 -10.84
CA LEU A 488 1.05 -4.75 -12.25
C LEU A 488 2.28 -3.96 -12.73
N GLY A 489 3.02 -4.45 -13.74
CA GLY A 489 4.03 -3.61 -14.40
C GLY A 489 5.29 -4.23 -15.01
N LEU A 490 5.46 -5.54 -15.07
CA LEU A 490 6.70 -6.13 -15.62
C LEU A 490 6.52 -6.54 -17.09
N SER A 491 6.79 -5.60 -18.00
CA SER A 491 6.87 -5.72 -19.48
C SER A 491 6.41 -7.04 -20.13
N GLN A 492 5.10 -7.33 -20.18
CA GLN A 492 4.61 -8.63 -20.68
C GLN A 492 4.33 -8.70 -22.20
N VAL A 493 4.36 -7.55 -22.88
CA VAL A 493 3.66 -7.39 -24.18
C VAL A 493 4.37 -8.06 -25.37
N ARG A 494 5.66 -8.42 -25.28
CA ARG A 494 6.43 -8.98 -26.43
C ARG A 494 6.57 -10.51 -26.46
N TRP A 495 6.04 -11.26 -25.49
CA TRP A 495 6.50 -12.65 -25.27
C TRP A 495 5.66 -13.75 -25.91
N LYS A 496 4.41 -13.48 -26.33
CA LYS A 496 3.52 -14.52 -26.89
C LYS A 496 3.93 -15.01 -28.28
N GLU A 497 4.66 -14.21 -29.05
CA GLU A 497 5.00 -14.53 -30.45
C GLU A 497 6.20 -15.49 -30.58
N THR A 498 7.08 -15.57 -29.57
CA THR A 498 8.32 -16.36 -29.62
C THR A 498 8.19 -17.77 -29.03
N VAL A 499 7.19 -18.00 -28.18
CA VAL A 499 6.99 -19.28 -27.49
C VAL A 499 6.14 -20.23 -28.34
N GLN A 500 6.73 -21.35 -28.74
CA GLN A 500 6.08 -22.40 -29.51
C GLN A 500 5.71 -23.58 -28.61
N ILE A 501 4.41 -23.89 -28.54
CA ILE A 501 3.92 -25.07 -27.85
C ILE A 501 4.02 -26.27 -28.79
N VAL A 502 4.75 -27.29 -28.37
CA VAL A 502 4.93 -28.55 -29.08
C VAL A 502 4.17 -29.64 -28.31
N SER A 503 2.99 -29.97 -28.81
CA SER A 503 2.20 -31.09 -28.30
C SER A 503 2.65 -32.42 -28.92
N CYS A 504 2.85 -33.43 -28.09
CA CYS A 504 3.17 -34.78 -28.52
C CYS A 504 2.83 -35.80 -27.43
N ASN A 505 2.45 -37.03 -27.79
CA ASN A 505 2.24 -38.09 -26.79
C ASN A 505 3.54 -38.38 -26.02
N GLU A 506 3.43 -38.81 -24.76
CA GLU A 506 4.56 -39.08 -23.86
C GLU A 506 5.62 -40.00 -24.50
N SER A 507 5.19 -41.02 -25.24
CA SER A 507 6.06 -41.97 -25.94
C SER A 507 6.94 -41.34 -27.04
N ASN A 508 6.49 -40.23 -27.63
CA ASN A 508 7.16 -39.57 -28.76
C ASN A 508 7.86 -38.27 -28.35
N LEU A 509 7.67 -37.82 -27.10
CA LEU A 509 8.19 -36.55 -26.61
C LEU A 509 9.73 -36.51 -26.66
N ALA A 510 10.39 -37.59 -26.22
CA ALA A 510 11.85 -37.66 -26.23
C ALA A 510 12.45 -37.62 -27.64
N GLU A 511 11.87 -38.36 -28.60
CA GLU A 511 12.30 -38.30 -29.99
C GLU A 511 12.09 -36.91 -30.59
N ARG A 512 10.96 -36.25 -30.27
CA ARG A 512 10.68 -34.91 -30.76
C ARG A 512 11.71 -33.92 -30.23
N VAL A 513 11.99 -33.93 -28.92
CA VAL A 513 13.03 -33.12 -28.28
C VAL A 513 14.38 -33.35 -28.96
N LYS A 514 14.81 -34.62 -29.11
CA LYS A 514 16.07 -34.99 -29.77
C LYS A 514 16.12 -34.46 -31.20
N SER A 515 15.06 -34.64 -31.98
CA SER A 515 15.01 -34.21 -33.38
C SER A 515 15.13 -32.69 -33.55
N THR A 516 14.52 -31.91 -32.65
CA THR A 516 14.58 -30.44 -32.66
C THR A 516 15.99 -29.96 -32.29
N ILE A 517 16.55 -30.48 -31.19
CA ILE A 517 17.89 -30.11 -30.71
C ILE A 517 18.95 -30.36 -31.80
N MET A 518 18.88 -31.51 -32.48
CA MET A 518 19.86 -31.91 -33.49
C MET A 518 19.76 -31.11 -34.81
N ARG A 519 18.63 -30.44 -35.06
CA ARG A 519 18.43 -29.62 -36.28
C ARG A 519 18.94 -28.20 -36.13
N ASN A 520 19.11 -27.73 -34.90
CA ASN A 520 19.47 -26.37 -34.60
C ASN A 520 20.96 -26.25 -34.26
N ASN A 521 21.57 -25.16 -34.71
CA ASN A 521 22.94 -24.78 -34.35
C ASN A 521 22.90 -23.64 -33.33
N GLY A 522 24.00 -23.42 -32.61
CA GLY A 522 24.11 -22.37 -31.59
C GLY A 522 24.08 -22.91 -30.16
N GLN A 523 24.09 -22.00 -29.20
CA GLN A 523 24.13 -22.31 -27.78
C GLN A 523 22.72 -22.62 -27.27
N GLN A 524 22.51 -23.84 -26.78
CA GLN A 524 21.18 -24.36 -26.45
C GLN A 524 21.06 -24.74 -24.98
N VAL A 525 19.85 -24.67 -24.45
CA VAL A 525 19.52 -25.21 -23.12
C VAL A 525 18.25 -26.03 -23.16
N VAL A 526 18.26 -27.17 -22.48
CA VAL A 526 17.08 -28.00 -22.22
C VAL A 526 16.80 -27.98 -20.73
N ILE A 527 15.61 -27.52 -20.35
CA ILE A 527 15.10 -27.56 -18.99
C ILE A 527 14.06 -28.67 -18.91
N TYR A 528 14.21 -29.58 -17.96
CA TYR A 528 13.27 -30.67 -17.78
C TYR A 528 13.06 -30.95 -16.29
N PHE A 529 11.84 -31.36 -15.97
CA PHE A 529 11.39 -31.51 -14.59
C PHE A 529 11.38 -32.99 -14.16
N ARG A 530 10.91 -33.88 -15.04
CA ARG A 530 10.90 -35.34 -14.81
C ARG A 530 11.89 -36.09 -15.70
N SER A 531 12.60 -37.06 -15.13
CA SER A 531 13.45 -38.00 -15.86
C SER A 531 12.63 -39.22 -16.28
N THR A 532 12.19 -39.30 -17.54
CA THR A 532 11.66 -40.54 -18.12
C THR A 532 12.79 -41.34 -18.77
N VAL A 533 12.64 -42.67 -18.86
CA VAL A 533 13.66 -43.53 -19.50
C VAL A 533 14.04 -43.03 -20.90
N PRO A 534 13.07 -42.69 -21.80
CA PRO A 534 13.41 -42.14 -23.12
C PRO A 534 14.16 -40.80 -23.07
N LEU A 535 13.83 -39.89 -22.16
CA LEU A 535 14.56 -38.62 -22.01
C LEU A 535 15.99 -38.81 -21.50
N LEU A 536 16.19 -39.75 -20.57
CA LEU A 536 17.52 -40.08 -20.07
C LEU A 536 18.43 -40.63 -21.18
N GLU A 537 17.89 -41.41 -22.11
CA GLU A 537 18.64 -41.86 -23.30
C GLU A 537 19.04 -40.69 -24.19
N VAL A 538 18.13 -39.73 -24.43
CA VAL A 538 18.44 -38.52 -25.19
C VAL A 538 19.57 -37.72 -24.52
N PHE A 539 19.53 -37.56 -23.20
CA PHE A 539 20.56 -36.81 -22.48
C PHE A 539 21.90 -37.54 -22.40
N ARG A 540 21.90 -38.88 -22.36
CA ARG A 540 23.13 -39.69 -22.51
C ARG A 540 23.79 -39.42 -23.86
N ASP A 541 23.01 -39.48 -24.95
CA ASP A 541 23.51 -39.23 -26.30
C ASP A 541 24.03 -37.78 -26.46
N LEU A 542 23.41 -36.81 -25.79
CA LEU A 542 23.85 -35.42 -25.80
C LEU A 542 25.16 -35.23 -25.01
N ASN A 543 25.30 -35.92 -23.88
CA ASN A 543 26.51 -35.91 -23.06
C ASN A 543 27.71 -36.47 -23.86
N GLU A 544 27.53 -37.53 -24.63
CA GLU A 544 28.55 -38.06 -25.56
C GLU A 544 28.95 -37.04 -26.63
N LYS A 545 28.07 -36.10 -26.97
CA LYS A 545 28.32 -34.98 -27.90
C LYS A 545 28.86 -33.72 -27.21
N GLY A 546 29.26 -33.82 -25.93
CA GLY A 546 29.87 -32.72 -25.18
C GLY A 546 28.87 -31.76 -24.54
N TRP A 547 27.58 -32.10 -24.45
CA TRP A 547 26.64 -31.35 -23.64
C TRP A 547 26.90 -31.58 -22.15
N LEU A 548 26.66 -30.56 -21.34
CA LEU A 548 26.75 -30.68 -19.89
C LEU A 548 25.37 -30.96 -19.30
N ALA A 549 25.29 -31.93 -18.39
CA ALA A 549 24.05 -32.23 -17.65
C ALA A 549 24.21 -31.81 -16.18
N PHE A 550 23.28 -31.00 -15.69
CA PHE A 550 23.27 -30.53 -14.29
C PHE A 550 21.91 -30.79 -13.65
N LYS A 551 21.93 -31.14 -12.36
CA LYS A 551 20.75 -31.07 -11.49
C LYS A 551 20.74 -29.70 -10.82
N ILE A 552 19.63 -28.99 -10.93
CA ILE A 552 19.37 -27.74 -10.22
C ILE A 552 18.53 -28.07 -9.00
N ASP A 553 19.17 -28.02 -7.85
CA ASP A 553 18.54 -28.08 -6.55
C ASP A 553 18.93 -26.81 -5.77
N PRO A 554 18.01 -25.84 -5.62
CA PRO A 554 18.33 -24.58 -4.96
C PRO A 554 18.69 -24.76 -3.48
N SER A 555 18.29 -25.89 -2.87
CA SER A 555 18.62 -26.20 -1.47
C SER A 555 20.06 -26.70 -1.29
N GLU A 556 20.61 -27.40 -2.31
CA GLU A 556 21.97 -27.94 -2.26
C GLU A 556 23.01 -26.88 -2.67
N HIS A 557 22.74 -26.14 -3.76
CA HIS A 557 23.73 -25.25 -4.39
C HIS A 557 23.15 -23.93 -4.92
N PRO A 558 22.67 -23.02 -4.05
CA PRO A 558 21.99 -21.79 -4.48
C PRO A 558 22.86 -20.85 -5.34
N ASP A 559 24.14 -20.72 -5.00
CA ASP A 559 25.08 -19.82 -5.71
C ASP A 559 25.39 -20.28 -7.15
N GLN A 560 25.22 -21.56 -7.44
CA GLN A 560 25.51 -22.11 -8.77
C GLN A 560 24.38 -21.84 -9.76
N VAL A 561 23.14 -21.66 -9.28
CA VAL A 561 21.96 -21.49 -10.13
C VAL A 561 22.16 -20.34 -11.12
N SER A 562 22.53 -19.15 -10.65
CA SER A 562 22.74 -17.97 -11.52
C SER A 562 23.77 -18.23 -12.64
N ARG A 563 24.84 -18.98 -12.33
CA ARG A 563 25.86 -19.38 -13.33
C ARG A 563 25.28 -20.34 -14.38
N LEU A 564 24.51 -21.33 -13.94
CA LEU A 564 23.84 -22.30 -14.83
C LEU A 564 22.75 -21.66 -15.70
N MET A 565 22.27 -20.46 -15.36
CA MET A 565 21.33 -19.69 -16.16
C MET A 565 21.99 -18.85 -17.27
N THR A 566 23.32 -18.65 -17.23
CA THR A 566 24.05 -17.80 -18.19
C THR A 566 24.90 -18.63 -19.13
N ALA A 567 24.62 -18.59 -20.43
CA ALA A 567 25.24 -19.46 -21.43
C ALA A 567 26.77 -19.36 -21.37
N GLY A 568 27.31 -18.13 -21.40
CA GLY A 568 28.72 -17.83 -21.17
C GLY A 568 29.65 -18.63 -22.09
N ALA A 569 30.81 -19.04 -21.57
CA ALA A 569 31.75 -19.92 -22.29
C ALA A 569 31.39 -21.42 -22.20
N LEU A 570 30.28 -21.77 -21.54
CA LEU A 570 29.91 -23.16 -21.32
C LEU A 570 29.24 -23.75 -22.57
N PRO A 571 29.46 -25.04 -22.87
CA PRO A 571 28.68 -25.75 -23.89
C PRO A 571 27.18 -25.74 -23.62
N SER A 572 26.41 -26.14 -24.64
CA SER A 572 24.98 -26.43 -24.50
C SER A 572 24.72 -27.42 -23.36
N ARG A 573 23.57 -27.28 -22.71
CA ARG A 573 23.33 -28.00 -21.44
C ARG A 573 21.91 -28.45 -21.21
N ALA A 574 21.80 -29.54 -20.45
CA ALA A 574 20.56 -30.10 -19.96
C ALA A 574 20.46 -29.84 -18.44
N LEU A 575 19.42 -29.14 -18.01
CA LEU A 575 19.17 -28.74 -16.64
C LEU A 575 17.96 -29.53 -16.13
N ARG A 576 18.21 -30.48 -15.22
CA ARG A 576 17.15 -31.13 -14.46
C ARG A 576 16.75 -30.22 -13.32
N VAL A 577 15.53 -29.71 -13.32
CA VAL A 577 15.04 -28.78 -12.30
C VAL A 577 14.08 -29.52 -11.38
N VAL A 578 14.18 -29.29 -10.07
CA VAL A 578 13.16 -29.76 -9.12
C VAL A 578 11.82 -29.15 -9.50
N GLU A 579 10.77 -29.96 -9.53
CA GLU A 579 9.47 -29.65 -10.15
C GLU A 579 8.77 -28.41 -9.57
N GLU A 580 9.10 -28.05 -8.34
CA GLU A 580 8.51 -26.97 -7.54
C GLU A 580 9.38 -25.69 -7.54
N PHE A 581 10.50 -25.69 -8.25
CA PHE A 581 11.44 -24.57 -8.27
C PHE A 581 11.23 -23.65 -9.49
N ARG A 582 10.98 -22.38 -9.20
CA ARG A 582 11.03 -21.28 -10.17
C ARG A 582 12.29 -20.44 -9.92
N SER A 583 13.21 -20.41 -10.89
CA SER A 583 14.43 -19.62 -10.76
C SER A 583 14.15 -18.12 -10.67
N PRO A 584 14.75 -17.38 -9.70
CA PRO A 584 14.62 -15.91 -9.63
C PRO A 584 15.39 -15.18 -10.74
N PHE A 585 16.24 -15.89 -11.49
CA PHE A 585 17.08 -15.34 -12.56
C PHE A 585 16.55 -15.70 -13.96
N PRO A 586 16.76 -14.83 -14.96
CA PRO A 586 16.46 -15.15 -16.34
C PRO A 586 17.55 -16.03 -16.98
N LEU A 587 17.21 -16.79 -18.01
CA LEU A 587 18.14 -17.45 -18.92
C LEU A 587 18.82 -16.40 -19.82
N ILE A 588 20.15 -16.39 -19.89
CA ILE A 588 20.90 -15.33 -20.59
C ILE A 588 21.81 -15.93 -21.64
N GLY A 589 21.70 -15.44 -22.89
CA GLY A 589 22.66 -15.73 -23.95
C GLY A 589 22.48 -17.06 -24.68
N PHE A 590 21.33 -17.72 -24.54
CA PHE A 590 21.00 -18.90 -25.33
C PHE A 590 20.28 -18.53 -26.62
N ASP A 591 20.66 -19.20 -27.71
CA ASP A 591 20.01 -19.06 -29.01
C ASP A 591 18.68 -19.85 -29.05
N GLN A 592 18.65 -20.99 -28.36
CA GLN A 592 17.54 -21.96 -28.36
C GLN A 592 17.23 -22.42 -26.94
N ILE A 593 15.95 -22.30 -26.56
CA ILE A 593 15.48 -22.70 -25.23
C ILE A 593 14.42 -23.78 -25.38
N HIS A 594 14.65 -24.93 -24.75
CA HIS A 594 13.75 -26.07 -24.76
C HIS A 594 13.27 -26.35 -23.34
N ILE A 595 11.95 -26.41 -23.14
CA ILE A 595 11.36 -26.64 -21.81
C ILE A 595 10.42 -27.83 -21.90
N VAL A 596 10.76 -28.90 -21.20
CA VAL A 596 9.99 -30.14 -21.16
C VAL A 596 9.17 -30.15 -19.89
N LEU A 597 7.88 -29.81 -20.03
CA LEU A 597 6.95 -29.82 -18.91
C LEU A 597 6.58 -31.26 -18.52
N SER A 598 6.22 -31.46 -17.26
CA SER A 598 5.85 -32.78 -16.73
C SER A 598 4.45 -32.74 -16.13
N SER A 599 3.66 -33.78 -16.35
CA SER A 599 2.31 -33.89 -15.75
C SER A 599 2.31 -34.44 -14.33
N THR A 600 3.39 -35.11 -13.94
CA THR A 600 3.53 -35.79 -12.65
C THR A 600 4.91 -35.55 -12.06
N SER A 601 5.04 -35.65 -10.74
CA SER A 601 6.32 -35.62 -10.02
C SER A 601 6.44 -36.79 -9.04
N SER A 602 7.67 -37.21 -8.76
CA SER A 602 7.97 -38.12 -7.66
C SER A 602 8.02 -37.32 -6.36
N LYS A 603 7.03 -37.51 -5.50
CA LYS A 603 6.88 -36.75 -4.25
C LYS A 603 7.03 -37.66 -3.04
N LYS A 604 7.69 -37.13 -2.02
CA LYS A 604 7.71 -37.73 -0.68
C LYS A 604 6.49 -37.22 0.09
N VAL A 605 5.58 -38.11 0.44
CA VAL A 605 4.35 -37.79 1.17
C VAL A 605 4.29 -38.58 2.47
N PHE A 606 3.62 -38.01 3.47
CA PHE A 606 3.33 -38.74 4.70
C PHE A 606 2.09 -39.61 4.48
N ASP A 607 2.26 -40.93 4.52
CA ASP A 607 1.13 -41.84 4.41
C ASP A 607 0.50 -42.06 5.77
N SER A 608 -0.77 -41.66 5.91
CA SER A 608 -1.54 -41.75 7.15
C SER A 608 -1.81 -43.19 7.58
N VAL A 609 -1.80 -44.14 6.64
CA VAL A 609 -2.03 -45.58 6.90
C VAL A 609 -0.77 -46.24 7.45
N SER A 610 0.34 -46.18 6.72
CA SER A 610 1.62 -46.77 7.16
C SER A 610 2.34 -45.95 8.23
N ARG A 611 1.95 -44.68 8.43
CA ARG A 611 2.62 -43.70 9.30
C ARG A 611 4.09 -43.49 8.92
N GLN A 612 4.41 -43.62 7.63
CA GLN A 612 5.76 -43.47 7.08
C GLN A 612 5.78 -42.45 5.95
N ILE A 613 6.96 -41.90 5.68
CA ILE A 613 7.19 -41.12 4.47
C ILE A 613 7.40 -42.11 3.32
N ILE A 614 6.53 -42.08 2.34
CA ILE A 614 6.63 -42.89 1.12
C ILE A 614 6.93 -42.00 -0.07
N GLU A 615 7.58 -42.57 -1.09
CA GLU A 615 7.78 -41.92 -2.38
C GLU A 615 6.72 -42.42 -3.36
N VAL A 616 5.94 -41.49 -3.91
CA VAL A 616 4.83 -41.77 -4.82
C VAL A 616 4.87 -40.83 -6.00
N VAL A 617 4.43 -41.31 -7.16
CA VAL A 617 4.26 -40.47 -8.35
C VAL A 617 2.86 -39.89 -8.33
N LEU A 618 2.76 -38.57 -8.24
CA LEU A 618 1.50 -37.84 -8.16
C LEU A 618 1.35 -36.86 -9.31
N PRO A 619 0.11 -36.59 -9.77
CA PRO A 619 -0.15 -35.52 -10.71
C PRO A 619 0.26 -34.18 -10.10
N LEU A 620 0.79 -33.29 -10.94
CA LEU A 620 1.10 -31.92 -10.53
C LEU A 620 -0.16 -31.08 -10.52
N SER A 621 -0.20 -30.12 -9.60
CA SER A 621 -1.25 -29.12 -9.55
C SER A 621 -1.13 -28.12 -10.71
N LYS A 622 -2.25 -27.45 -11.01
CA LYS A 622 -2.29 -26.37 -12.02
C LYS A 622 -1.20 -25.32 -11.79
N GLN A 623 -0.97 -24.96 -10.54
CA GLN A 623 0.00 -23.94 -10.18
C GLN A 623 1.46 -24.41 -10.36
N GLU A 624 1.77 -25.67 -10.01
CA GLU A 624 3.11 -26.22 -10.27
C GLU A 624 3.41 -26.27 -11.77
N LYS A 625 2.41 -26.62 -12.58
CA LYS A 625 2.52 -26.58 -14.04
C LYS A 625 2.73 -25.17 -14.58
N GLN A 626 2.07 -24.16 -13.99
CA GLN A 626 2.30 -22.75 -14.30
C GLN A 626 3.73 -22.30 -13.95
N GLU A 627 4.29 -22.79 -12.85
CA GLU A 627 5.68 -22.51 -12.47
C GLU A 627 6.69 -23.15 -13.41
N GLN A 628 6.44 -24.38 -13.87
CA GLN A 628 7.25 -24.99 -14.92
C GLN A 628 7.17 -24.20 -16.23
N LEU A 629 5.95 -23.80 -16.63
CA LEU A 629 5.72 -22.99 -17.83
C LEU A 629 6.40 -21.62 -17.74
N ALA A 630 6.48 -21.02 -16.55
CA ALA A 630 7.08 -19.70 -16.34
C ALA A 630 8.52 -19.61 -16.85
N TRP A 631 9.28 -20.71 -16.87
CA TRP A 631 10.63 -20.76 -17.43
C TRP A 631 10.69 -20.31 -18.90
N ALA A 632 9.60 -20.49 -19.67
CA ALA A 632 9.52 -20.09 -21.08
C ALA A 632 9.53 -18.58 -21.29
N TYR A 633 9.21 -17.83 -20.24
CA TYR A 633 9.08 -16.38 -20.28
C TYR A 633 10.21 -15.66 -19.54
N ARG A 634 11.19 -16.40 -19.01
CA ARG A 634 12.28 -15.87 -18.16
C ARG A 634 13.62 -15.92 -18.87
N TRP A 635 13.83 -15.04 -19.83
CA TRP A 635 15.06 -14.96 -20.61
C TRP A 635 15.46 -13.52 -20.93
N ARG A 636 16.75 -13.28 -21.15
CA ARG A 636 17.29 -12.01 -21.66
C ARG A 636 18.11 -12.25 -22.93
N GLY A 637 17.95 -11.37 -23.91
CA GLY A 637 18.57 -11.47 -25.23
C GLY A 637 17.52 -11.54 -26.31
N ASN A 638 17.82 -12.22 -27.42
CA ASN A 638 16.87 -12.49 -28.49
C ASN A 638 16.99 -13.98 -28.89
N PRO A 639 16.44 -14.92 -28.09
CA PRO A 639 16.44 -16.32 -28.46
C PRO A 639 15.71 -16.49 -29.79
N THR A 640 16.32 -17.24 -30.70
CA THR A 640 15.74 -17.52 -32.01
C THR A 640 14.50 -18.40 -31.92
N THR A 641 14.43 -19.27 -30.91
CA THR A 641 13.24 -20.10 -30.69
C THR A 641 13.13 -20.55 -29.23
N ILE A 642 11.90 -20.61 -28.73
CA ILE A 642 11.56 -21.15 -27.41
C ILE A 642 10.52 -22.24 -27.62
N SER A 643 10.87 -23.49 -27.35
CA SER A 643 9.97 -24.64 -27.53
C SER A 643 9.55 -25.20 -26.18
N VAL A 644 8.24 -25.26 -25.94
CA VAL A 644 7.65 -25.85 -24.73
C VAL A 644 6.99 -27.17 -25.13
N TYR A 645 7.50 -28.28 -24.59
CA TYR A 645 7.02 -29.63 -24.88
C TYR A 645 6.02 -30.07 -23.82
N ILE A 646 4.85 -30.50 -24.26
CA ILE A 646 3.77 -31.02 -23.41
C ILE A 646 3.31 -32.39 -23.90
N ASP A 647 2.85 -33.21 -22.97
CA ASP A 647 2.30 -34.55 -23.17
C ASP A 647 0.76 -34.56 -23.40
N HIS A 648 0.16 -33.37 -23.60
CA HIS A 648 -1.27 -33.15 -23.81
C HIS A 648 -1.54 -32.46 -25.16
N PRO A 649 -2.76 -32.61 -25.73
CA PRO A 649 -3.13 -32.00 -27.02
C PRO A 649 -2.98 -30.47 -27.05
N THR A 650 -3.37 -29.80 -25.97
CA THR A 650 -3.30 -28.34 -25.86
C THR A 650 -2.73 -27.89 -24.51
N LEU A 651 -2.19 -26.67 -24.47
CA LEU A 651 -1.66 -26.09 -23.24
C LEU A 651 -2.74 -25.88 -22.14
N PRO A 652 -3.96 -25.40 -22.44
CA PRO A 652 -5.02 -25.32 -21.44
C PRO A 652 -5.36 -26.69 -20.83
N GLU A 653 -5.50 -27.73 -21.65
CA GLU A 653 -5.73 -29.09 -21.16
C GLU A 653 -4.60 -29.60 -20.27
N PHE A 654 -3.34 -29.31 -20.64
CA PHE A 654 -2.19 -29.63 -19.80
C PHE A 654 -2.29 -28.94 -18.42
N LEU A 655 -2.60 -27.64 -18.40
CA LEU A 655 -2.63 -26.83 -17.17
C LEU A 655 -3.82 -27.20 -16.26
N ASP A 656 -4.97 -27.52 -16.83
CA ASP A 656 -6.19 -27.84 -16.08
C ASP A 656 -6.27 -29.32 -15.65
N ALA A 657 -5.42 -30.20 -16.19
CA ALA A 657 -5.31 -31.58 -15.73
C ALA A 657 -4.57 -31.68 -14.39
N GLY A 658 -4.92 -32.66 -13.55
CA GLY A 658 -4.19 -32.98 -12.32
C GLY A 658 -4.93 -32.61 -11.04
N ASP A 659 -4.18 -32.39 -9.96
CA ASP A 659 -4.74 -32.09 -8.64
C ASP A 659 -5.12 -30.59 -8.54
N PRO A 660 -6.29 -30.22 -8.01
CA PRO A 660 -6.63 -28.82 -7.77
C PRO A 660 -5.73 -28.14 -6.72
N HIS A 661 -5.08 -28.90 -5.84
CA HIS A 661 -4.31 -28.37 -4.72
C HIS A 661 -2.83 -28.75 -4.78
N ARG A 662 -1.96 -27.80 -4.43
CA ARG A 662 -0.53 -28.05 -4.27
C ARG A 662 -0.29 -28.78 -2.94
N LEU A 663 0.55 -29.81 -2.99
CA LEU A 663 1.05 -30.45 -1.76
C LEU A 663 2.15 -29.60 -1.13
N LEU A 664 1.91 -29.14 0.09
CA LEU A 664 2.88 -28.39 0.88
C LEU A 664 3.93 -29.32 1.52
N HIS A 665 5.18 -28.90 1.59
CA HIS A 665 6.27 -29.68 2.19
C HIS A 665 6.09 -29.83 3.70
N VAL A 666 5.65 -28.75 4.35
CA VAL A 666 5.35 -28.70 5.79
C VAL A 666 4.31 -29.74 6.22
N ASN A 667 3.35 -30.09 5.35
CA ASN A 667 2.33 -31.11 5.61
C ASN A 667 2.72 -32.52 5.11
N ASN A 668 3.90 -32.68 4.51
CA ASN A 668 4.30 -33.93 3.86
C ASN A 668 5.71 -34.32 4.29
N LYS A 669 6.69 -34.23 3.39
CA LYS A 669 8.06 -34.71 3.60
C LYS A 669 8.77 -34.08 4.80
N GLN A 670 8.29 -32.95 5.32
CA GLN A 670 8.86 -32.24 6.47
C GLN A 670 7.95 -32.21 7.70
N LEU A 671 6.79 -32.90 7.70
CA LEU A 671 5.82 -32.86 8.80
C LEU A 671 6.43 -33.21 10.17
N GLY A 672 7.24 -34.27 10.23
CA GLY A 672 7.89 -34.66 11.49
C GLY A 672 8.83 -33.59 12.04
N GLY A 673 9.62 -32.95 11.17
CA GLY A 673 10.50 -31.84 11.54
C GLY A 673 9.71 -30.60 11.96
N PHE A 674 8.59 -30.32 11.27
CA PHE A 674 7.69 -29.23 11.61
C PHE A 674 7.10 -29.36 13.02
N LEU A 675 6.52 -30.52 13.32
CA LEU A 675 5.91 -30.80 14.62
C LEU A 675 6.95 -30.76 15.74
N SER A 676 8.15 -31.29 15.49
CA SER A 676 9.25 -31.22 16.44
C SER A 676 9.69 -29.77 16.72
N ALA A 677 9.76 -28.93 15.69
CA ALA A 677 10.14 -27.53 15.83
C ALA A 677 9.04 -26.71 16.56
N LEU A 678 7.77 -26.93 16.23
CA LEU A 678 6.67 -26.29 16.94
C LEU A 678 6.67 -26.66 18.44
N ALA A 679 6.97 -27.92 18.78
CA ALA A 679 7.08 -28.34 20.17
C ALA A 679 8.19 -27.59 20.94
N SER A 680 9.31 -27.25 20.28
CA SER A 680 10.34 -26.39 20.92
C SER A 680 9.89 -24.94 21.12
N PHE A 681 8.87 -24.48 20.38
CA PHE A 681 8.34 -23.12 20.47
C PHE A 681 7.15 -22.95 21.42
N ASP A 682 6.72 -24.01 22.13
CA ASP A 682 5.65 -23.93 23.14
C ASP A 682 5.98 -22.88 24.23
N SER A 683 7.25 -22.86 24.66
CA SER A 683 7.76 -21.89 25.63
C SER A 683 7.71 -20.42 25.13
N TRP A 684 7.50 -20.21 23.83
CA TRP A 684 7.40 -18.90 23.18
C TRP A 684 5.94 -18.45 23.00
N GLY A 685 4.99 -19.17 23.60
CA GLY A 685 3.56 -18.86 23.55
C GLY A 685 2.92 -19.18 22.20
N ILE A 686 3.56 -20.02 21.38
CA ILE A 686 2.99 -20.62 20.18
C ILE A 686 2.36 -21.93 20.60
N ASP A 687 1.04 -22.08 20.40
CA ASP A 687 0.36 -23.35 20.63
C ASP A 687 0.70 -24.32 19.48
N PRO A 688 1.51 -25.38 19.73
CA PRO A 688 1.99 -26.25 18.67
C PRO A 688 0.86 -26.94 17.91
N LEU A 689 -0.22 -27.32 18.60
CA LEU A 689 -1.35 -28.02 18.00
C LEU A 689 -2.20 -27.08 17.16
N ARG A 690 -2.47 -25.88 17.68
CA ARG A 690 -3.24 -24.87 16.95
C ARG A 690 -2.51 -24.40 15.70
N THR A 691 -1.21 -24.16 15.79
CA THR A 691 -0.39 -23.77 14.64
C THR A 691 -0.24 -24.91 13.64
N ALA A 692 -0.02 -26.16 14.09
CA ALA A 692 0.07 -27.30 13.19
C ALA A 692 -1.16 -27.43 12.29
N ARG A 693 -2.37 -27.26 12.85
CA ARG A 693 -3.64 -27.30 12.10
C ARG A 693 -3.79 -26.23 11.02
N CYS A 694 -3.03 -25.13 11.11
CA CYS A 694 -3.07 -24.10 10.07
C CYS A 694 -2.38 -24.57 8.79
N PHE A 695 -1.37 -25.44 8.89
CA PHE A 695 -0.55 -25.88 7.77
C PHE A 695 -0.81 -27.34 7.36
N ALA A 696 -1.32 -28.13 8.30
CA ALA A 696 -1.69 -29.52 8.11
C ALA A 696 -3.19 -29.68 8.41
N LEU A 697 -4.02 -29.46 7.38
CA LEU A 697 -5.44 -29.78 7.44
C LEU A 697 -5.58 -31.31 7.39
N ASP A 698 -6.42 -31.84 8.29
CA ASP A 698 -6.62 -33.27 8.62
C ASP A 698 -6.69 -34.22 7.41
#